data_AF-A0A956GFQ3-F1
#
_entry.id   AF-A0A956GFQ3-F1
#
_cell.length_a   1.000
_cell.length_b   1.000
_cell.length_c   1.000
_cell.angle_alpha   90.00
_cell.angle_beta   90.00
_cell.angle_gamma   90.00
#
_symmetry.space_group_name_H-M   'P 1'
#
loop_
_entity.id
_entity.type
_entity.pdbx_description
1 polymer ?
#
loop_
_entity_poly.entity_id
_entity_poly.type
_entity_poly.pdbx_seq_one_letter_code
_entity_poly.pdbx_strand_id
1 'polypeptide(L)'
;MRAKCSTWPSFHELFSGNISNAGIFIATDVPASVNDEVAIALYAPDGTTLDLGGIVRHIFRADDAQRGLGVQLVEVKPHDRARYDALVERAAEMVRVEADDSDFEIPIFEDGSADKASAAPAPAPPQQAASPSEAPTIIDKPPQPDEEEVELSFGDLNVELDLVRDDDDDDHGGDDDVSAPEQASDSAGGVTDDELDTLFDDDDDDDQAPIAKATPKAPAPAPAPAPAPAKAPAPAKAKAKPPRAAAPPPPPSPPPPPPAASATPPPPAPPMPLPSPAARGRQGPPPTPPPSAASPTGVPRLVAIDFGTSRSSVAAIVGNEARVLRLEDNAWDIPSVVGFLETGEVVLGEVARALLARDPSSVISSPKRLLGRRYDDPEIQPYLQSLAVPVSRGRDGGVLVHAGGKSWSIEQICAPIIYHLKQTAEKQLRQPVKDAVLTTPVSFSETRYRALRHAAQLAGLRVRQFVDEPTAAALTHRFDESFRGHVAVYDFGGGTFDFSVVDVSSADLQVVATAGDTWLGGDDFDEALANAAANAFWRENHIEVRHQVVQWQRLLVAAEQTKRALSTQERSSVDVEAVALSSDGPLDLHLEVARPQFALMVAPVIQRSIDTCLQALELSDLKPSDLNAVYLSGGTSYIPSVREAVARYFGKTPRAAVPPERAVVIGAAMYAALLESSRIQV
;
A
#
# COMPACT_ATOMS: atom_id res chain seq x y z
N MET A 1 -23.49 28.66 -11.66
CA MET A 1 -22.17 29.23 -12.03
C MET A 1 -21.99 29.10 -13.54
N ARG A 2 -21.21 29.98 -14.17
CA ARG A 2 -20.77 29.86 -15.57
C ARG A 2 -19.24 29.82 -15.61
N ALA A 3 -18.66 28.80 -16.23
CA ALA A 3 -17.21 28.67 -16.41
C ALA A 3 -16.90 28.62 -17.91
N LYS A 4 -16.12 29.58 -18.42
CA LYS A 4 -15.83 29.70 -19.86
C LYS A 4 -14.33 29.56 -20.10
N CYS A 5 -13.94 28.52 -20.83
CA CYS A 5 -12.55 28.31 -21.23
C CYS A 5 -12.34 28.90 -22.63
N SER A 6 -11.39 29.82 -22.78
CA SER A 6 -10.98 30.38 -24.07
C SER A 6 -10.07 29.44 -24.87
N THR A 7 -9.38 28.52 -24.18
CA THR A 7 -8.30 27.67 -24.71
C THR A 7 -8.37 26.26 -24.11
N TRP A 8 -7.79 25.26 -24.78
CA TRP A 8 -7.84 23.87 -24.31
C TRP A 8 -6.96 23.58 -23.07
N PRO A 9 -5.77 24.21 -22.89
CA PRO A 9 -5.02 24.09 -21.64
C PRO A 9 -5.80 24.59 -20.42
N SER A 10 -6.45 25.76 -20.49
CA SER A 10 -7.29 26.25 -19.38
C SER A 10 -8.62 25.49 -19.23
N PHE A 11 -9.00 24.66 -20.21
CA PHE A 11 -10.05 23.64 -20.02
C PHE A 11 -9.49 22.43 -19.26
N HIS A 12 -8.29 21.95 -19.61
CA HIS A 12 -7.62 20.82 -18.98
C HIS A 12 -7.25 21.10 -17.50
N GLU A 13 -6.85 22.33 -17.16
CA GLU A 13 -6.51 22.74 -15.78
C GLU A 13 -7.67 22.62 -14.78
N LEU A 14 -8.92 22.67 -15.24
CA LEU A 14 -10.10 22.41 -14.39
C LEU A 14 -10.15 20.97 -13.85
N PHE A 15 -9.40 20.05 -14.47
CA PHE A 15 -9.46 18.60 -14.21
C PHE A 15 -8.09 17.98 -13.84
N SER A 16 -6.97 18.66 -14.13
CA SER A 16 -5.62 18.18 -13.79
C SER A 16 -5.20 18.49 -12.34
N GLY A 17 -5.93 19.36 -11.66
CA GLY A 17 -5.87 19.51 -10.20
C GLY A 17 -6.48 18.28 -9.53
N ASN A 18 -5.67 17.51 -8.80
CA ASN A 18 -6.05 16.22 -8.21
C ASN A 18 -7.03 16.38 -7.01
N ILE A 19 -8.28 16.74 -7.30
CA ILE A 19 -9.41 16.58 -6.38
C ILE A 19 -9.94 15.16 -6.57
N SER A 20 -9.39 14.22 -5.79
CA SER A 20 -9.85 12.84 -5.77
C SER A 20 -11.36 12.77 -5.52
N ASN A 21 -12.03 11.84 -6.20
CA ASN A 21 -13.48 11.74 -6.37
C ASN A 21 -14.13 12.80 -7.30
N ALA A 22 -13.55 13.00 -8.49
CA ALA A 22 -14.19 13.67 -9.64
C ALA A 22 -14.68 15.10 -9.37
N GLY A 23 -13.80 15.93 -8.81
CA GLY A 23 -14.05 17.35 -8.59
C GLY A 23 -13.56 18.27 -9.71
N ILE A 24 -14.05 19.51 -9.69
CA ILE A 24 -13.56 20.66 -10.46
C ILE A 24 -13.16 21.78 -9.48
N PHE A 25 -12.05 22.46 -9.72
CA PHE A 25 -11.77 23.76 -9.08
C PHE A 25 -12.37 24.90 -9.91
N ILE A 26 -13.17 25.76 -9.28
CA ILE A 26 -13.80 26.92 -9.93
C ILE A 26 -13.35 28.19 -9.22
N ALA A 27 -12.47 28.97 -9.86
CA ALA A 27 -12.11 30.31 -9.40
C ALA A 27 -13.37 31.20 -9.37
N THR A 28 -13.68 31.81 -8.23
CA THR A 28 -14.90 32.62 -8.06
C THR A 28 -14.88 33.49 -6.79
N ASP A 29 -15.54 34.64 -6.89
CA ASP A 29 -15.92 35.48 -5.75
C ASP A 29 -17.35 35.23 -5.22
N VAL A 30 -18.09 34.30 -5.82
CA VAL A 30 -19.43 33.93 -5.35
C VAL A 30 -19.34 33.38 -3.91
N PRO A 31 -20.13 33.90 -2.95
CA PRO A 31 -20.21 33.32 -1.61
C PRO A 31 -21.00 32.00 -1.67
N ALA A 32 -20.39 30.93 -1.16
CA ALA A 32 -20.99 29.62 -0.98
C ALA A 32 -20.54 29.01 0.36
N SER A 33 -21.26 27.98 0.81
CA SER A 33 -20.99 27.15 1.98
C SER A 33 -20.50 25.76 1.56
N VAL A 34 -19.87 25.03 2.47
CA VAL A 34 -19.58 23.61 2.23
C VAL A 34 -20.90 22.83 2.29
N ASN A 35 -21.06 21.92 1.34
CA ASN A 35 -22.27 21.18 0.98
C ASN A 35 -23.36 21.99 0.25
N ASP A 36 -23.09 23.21 -0.24
CA ASP A 36 -23.99 23.87 -1.19
C ASP A 36 -24.04 23.11 -2.54
N GLU A 37 -25.24 22.88 -3.06
CA GLU A 37 -25.45 22.40 -4.43
C GLU A 37 -25.22 23.54 -5.44
N VAL A 38 -24.45 23.27 -6.49
CA VAL A 38 -24.14 24.22 -7.56
C VAL A 38 -24.38 23.60 -8.94
N ALA A 39 -25.18 24.30 -9.75
CA ALA A 39 -25.24 24.05 -11.19
C ALA A 39 -24.09 24.78 -11.90
N ILE A 40 -23.36 24.10 -12.78
CA ILE A 40 -22.20 24.61 -13.51
C ILE A 40 -22.51 24.52 -15.01
N ALA A 41 -22.70 25.66 -15.67
CA ALA A 41 -22.69 25.73 -17.13
C ALA A 41 -21.26 25.98 -17.59
N LEU A 42 -20.66 24.97 -18.22
CA LEU A 42 -19.25 24.91 -18.59
C LEU A 42 -19.10 24.98 -20.12
N TYR A 43 -18.40 26.02 -20.61
CA TYR A 43 -18.26 26.33 -22.02
C TYR A 43 -16.83 26.00 -22.49
N ALA A 44 -16.73 25.04 -23.41
CA ALA A 44 -15.49 24.60 -24.04
C ALA A 44 -15.00 25.57 -25.13
N PRO A 45 -13.70 25.53 -25.50
CA PRO A 45 -13.13 26.44 -26.50
C PRO A 45 -13.75 26.32 -27.91
N ASP A 46 -14.30 25.16 -28.26
CA ASP A 46 -15.01 24.94 -29.53
C ASP A 46 -16.49 25.37 -29.51
N GLY A 47 -16.95 25.98 -28.41
CA GLY A 47 -18.34 26.39 -28.21
C GLY A 47 -19.25 25.31 -27.65
N THR A 48 -18.78 24.09 -27.42
CA THR A 48 -19.58 23.06 -26.73
C THR A 48 -19.93 23.52 -25.31
N THR A 49 -21.17 23.33 -24.88
CA THR A 49 -21.63 23.66 -23.53
C THR A 49 -22.06 22.39 -22.79
N LEU A 50 -21.65 22.25 -21.52
CA LEU A 50 -22.08 21.19 -20.61
C LEU A 50 -22.79 21.82 -19.39
N ASP A 51 -23.95 21.29 -19.03
CA ASP A 51 -24.63 21.62 -17.77
C ASP A 51 -24.38 20.49 -16.76
N LEU A 52 -23.52 20.75 -15.77
CA LEU A 52 -23.11 19.80 -14.73
C LEU A 52 -23.73 20.17 -13.38
N GLY A 53 -24.04 19.15 -12.57
CA GLY A 53 -24.37 19.31 -11.15
C GLY A 53 -23.14 19.03 -10.28
N GLY A 54 -23.03 19.69 -9.13
CA GLY A 54 -21.98 19.43 -8.16
C GLY A 54 -22.30 19.93 -6.75
N ILE A 55 -21.53 19.47 -5.77
CA ILE A 55 -21.59 19.88 -4.37
C ILE A 55 -20.26 20.54 -3.99
N VAL A 56 -20.31 21.74 -3.41
CA VAL A 56 -19.14 22.44 -2.88
C VAL A 56 -18.56 21.64 -1.71
N ARG A 57 -17.33 21.11 -1.84
CA ARG A 57 -16.62 20.43 -0.73
C ARG A 57 -15.59 21.32 -0.07
N HIS A 58 -15.01 22.27 -0.82
CA HIS A 58 -13.98 23.19 -0.32
C HIS A 58 -14.26 24.63 -0.74
N ILE A 59 -13.98 25.59 0.15
CA ILE A 59 -14.05 27.03 -0.14
C ILE A 59 -12.65 27.60 0.08
N PHE A 60 -12.03 28.08 -0.99
CA PHE A 60 -10.74 28.73 -0.94
C PHE A 60 -10.98 30.23 -0.70
N ARG A 61 -10.56 30.72 0.48
CA ARG A 61 -10.62 32.14 0.86
C ARG A 61 -9.22 32.74 0.77
N ALA A 62 -9.12 33.94 0.23
CA ALA A 62 -7.84 34.53 -0.13
C ALA A 62 -7.15 35.17 1.09
N ASP A 63 -6.01 34.61 1.47
CA ASP A 63 -4.82 35.38 1.88
C ASP A 63 -3.72 35.32 0.80
N ASP A 64 -3.88 34.50 -0.25
CA ASP A 64 -2.96 34.41 -1.39
C ASP A 64 -3.69 34.21 -2.74
N ALA A 65 -3.18 34.87 -3.78
CA ALA A 65 -3.44 34.77 -5.23
C ALA A 65 -4.90 34.63 -5.78
N GLN A 66 -5.70 33.63 -5.41
CA GLN A 66 -7.02 33.37 -6.02
C GLN A 66 -8.04 32.76 -5.05
N ARG A 67 -9.29 33.23 -5.17
CA ARG A 67 -10.45 32.74 -4.43
C ARG A 67 -11.26 31.76 -5.30
N GLY A 68 -11.85 30.73 -4.72
CA GLY A 68 -12.58 29.72 -5.50
C GLY A 68 -13.31 28.65 -4.68
N LEU A 69 -13.91 27.70 -5.38
CA LEU A 69 -14.63 26.56 -4.82
C LEU A 69 -14.07 25.25 -5.39
N GLY A 70 -13.84 24.26 -4.53
CA GLY A 70 -13.61 22.88 -4.92
C GLY A 70 -14.94 22.15 -4.91
N VAL A 71 -15.42 21.74 -6.08
CA VAL A 71 -16.77 21.21 -6.29
C VAL A 71 -16.68 19.76 -6.75
N GLN A 72 -17.25 18.83 -5.98
CA GLN A 72 -17.40 17.43 -6.39
C GLN A 72 -18.57 17.33 -7.39
N LEU A 73 -18.38 16.70 -8.55
CA LEU A 73 -19.48 16.50 -9.50
C LEU A 73 -20.48 15.46 -8.98
N VAL A 74 -21.77 15.69 -9.23
CA VAL A 74 -22.87 14.79 -8.85
C VAL A 74 -23.62 14.31 -10.08
N GLU A 75 -23.85 12.99 -10.14
CA GLU A 75 -24.70 12.27 -11.10
C GLU A 75 -24.83 12.92 -12.49
N VAL A 76 -23.69 13.07 -13.18
CA VAL A 76 -23.66 13.60 -14.55
C VAL A 76 -24.51 12.70 -15.45
N LYS A 77 -25.56 13.27 -16.04
CA LYS A 77 -26.52 12.57 -16.91
C LYS A 77 -25.77 11.75 -17.97
N PRO A 78 -26.18 10.50 -18.29
CA PRO A 78 -25.40 9.62 -19.17
C PRO A 78 -25.04 10.22 -20.54
N HIS A 79 -25.91 11.07 -21.12
CA HIS A 79 -25.61 11.76 -22.38
C HIS A 79 -24.50 12.81 -22.23
N ASP A 80 -24.52 13.58 -21.14
CA ASP A 80 -23.58 14.66 -20.90
C ASP A 80 -22.26 14.12 -20.33
N ARG A 81 -22.29 12.95 -19.68
CA ARG A 81 -21.09 12.22 -19.24
C ARG A 81 -20.22 11.79 -20.42
N ALA A 82 -20.80 11.16 -21.45
CA ALA A 82 -20.04 10.78 -22.65
C ALA A 82 -19.47 11.99 -23.41
N ARG A 83 -20.14 13.16 -23.36
CA ARG A 83 -19.61 14.42 -23.91
C ARG A 83 -18.48 14.98 -23.04
N TYR A 84 -18.63 14.91 -21.73
CA TYR A 84 -17.63 15.34 -20.75
C TYR A 84 -16.33 14.54 -20.90
N ASP A 85 -16.40 13.22 -20.90
CA ASP A 85 -15.22 12.36 -21.03
C ASP A 85 -14.49 12.62 -22.36
N ALA A 86 -15.23 12.74 -23.47
CA ALA A 86 -14.66 13.08 -24.79
C ALA A 86 -14.08 14.51 -24.89
N LEU A 87 -14.60 15.48 -24.14
CA LEU A 87 -14.04 16.83 -24.06
C LEU A 87 -12.78 16.88 -23.20
N VAL A 88 -12.69 16.08 -22.13
CA VAL A 88 -11.48 15.94 -21.31
C VAL A 88 -10.38 15.23 -22.12
N GLU A 89 -10.72 14.14 -22.82
CA GLU A 89 -9.81 13.44 -23.74
C GLU A 89 -9.28 14.40 -24.83
N ARG A 90 -10.18 15.12 -25.50
CA ARG A 90 -9.79 16.11 -26.52
C ARG A 90 -9.02 17.29 -25.96
N ALA A 91 -9.26 17.73 -24.72
CA ALA A 91 -8.44 18.76 -24.08
C ALA A 91 -7.00 18.24 -23.88
N ALA A 92 -6.84 17.00 -23.42
CA ALA A 92 -5.53 16.35 -23.30
C ALA A 92 -4.85 16.09 -24.65
N GLU A 93 -5.61 15.89 -25.75
CA GLU A 93 -5.06 15.85 -27.11
C GLU A 93 -4.62 17.23 -27.61
N MET A 94 -5.46 18.26 -27.51
CA MET A 94 -5.16 19.62 -27.98
C MET A 94 -3.97 20.22 -27.22
N VAL A 95 -3.85 19.96 -25.91
CA VAL A 95 -2.67 20.30 -25.09
C VAL A 95 -1.37 19.68 -25.62
N ARG A 96 -1.43 18.51 -26.29
CA ARG A 96 -0.25 17.89 -26.93
C ARG A 96 0.07 18.49 -28.32
N VAL A 97 -0.85 19.25 -28.91
CA VAL A 97 -0.69 19.89 -30.23
C VAL A 97 -0.29 21.36 -30.10
N GLU A 98 -0.85 22.08 -29.13
CA GLU A 98 -0.49 23.48 -28.83
C GLU A 98 0.93 23.63 -28.21
N ALA A 99 1.63 22.52 -27.96
CA ALA A 99 3.02 22.52 -27.46
C ALA A 99 4.10 22.83 -28.52
N ASP A 100 3.75 22.91 -29.81
CA ASP A 100 4.68 23.17 -30.93
C ASP A 100 4.68 24.63 -31.44
N ASP A 101 3.69 25.46 -31.07
CA ASP A 101 3.56 26.88 -31.47
C ASP A 101 3.01 27.73 -30.30
N SER A 102 3.80 28.71 -29.81
CA SER A 102 3.59 29.37 -28.51
C SER A 102 3.04 30.79 -28.57
N ASP A 103 1.92 31.04 -27.87
CA ASP A 103 1.61 32.26 -27.10
C ASP A 103 0.31 31.99 -26.29
N PHE A 104 0.17 32.56 -25.08
CA PHE A 104 -0.98 32.24 -24.20
C PHE A 104 -1.45 33.41 -23.32
N GLU A 105 -2.78 33.57 -23.16
CA GLU A 105 -3.43 34.58 -22.32
C GLU A 105 -4.23 33.96 -21.16
N ILE A 106 -4.38 34.70 -20.07
CA ILE A 106 -5.08 34.25 -18.85
C ILE A 106 -6.60 34.44 -18.99
N PRO A 107 -7.45 33.44 -18.69
CA PRO A 107 -8.91 33.56 -18.81
C PRO A 107 -9.54 34.51 -17.78
N ILE A 108 -10.60 35.19 -18.21
CA ILE A 108 -11.42 36.12 -17.39
C ILE A 108 -12.87 35.64 -17.39
N PHE A 109 -13.52 35.66 -16.22
CA PHE A 109 -14.90 35.20 -16.02
C PHE A 109 -15.88 36.36 -15.85
N GLU A 110 -17.04 36.28 -16.50
CA GLU A 110 -18.09 37.33 -16.50
C GLU A 110 -19.36 36.90 -15.73
N ASP A 111 -20.07 37.87 -15.15
CA ASP A 111 -21.30 37.62 -14.39
C ASP A 111 -22.55 37.47 -15.30
N GLY A 112 -23.48 36.62 -14.87
CA GLY A 112 -24.41 35.90 -15.73
C GLY A 112 -25.72 36.60 -16.09
N SER A 113 -25.68 37.78 -16.73
CA SER A 113 -26.86 38.26 -17.49
C SER A 113 -27.07 37.45 -18.78
N ALA A 114 -28.19 37.62 -19.50
CA ALA A 114 -28.64 36.65 -20.51
C ALA A 114 -29.18 37.27 -21.81
N ASP A 115 -28.85 36.66 -22.96
CA ASP A 115 -29.58 36.83 -24.22
C ASP A 115 -29.50 35.56 -25.12
N LYS A 116 -30.15 35.55 -26.31
CA LYS A 116 -30.76 34.32 -26.90
C LYS A 116 -30.30 33.86 -28.31
N ALA A 117 -30.59 32.56 -28.58
CA ALA A 117 -30.71 31.86 -29.89
C ALA A 117 -29.40 31.56 -30.66
N SER A 118 -29.30 30.61 -31.62
CA SER A 118 -30.27 29.75 -32.34
C SER A 118 -29.69 28.33 -32.64
N ALA A 119 -30.37 27.44 -33.40
CA ALA A 119 -30.04 25.99 -33.47
C ALA A 119 -30.16 25.28 -34.86
N ALA A 120 -29.78 23.97 -34.88
CA ALA A 120 -30.04 22.90 -35.89
C ALA A 120 -29.10 22.79 -37.14
N PRO A 121 -29.12 21.67 -37.92
CA PRO A 121 -29.01 20.23 -37.54
C PRO A 121 -28.04 19.40 -38.46
N ALA A 122 -27.97 18.05 -38.30
CA ALA A 122 -27.05 17.14 -39.00
C ALA A 122 -27.72 16.06 -39.93
N PRO A 123 -27.00 15.45 -40.91
CA PRO A 123 -27.47 14.35 -41.77
C PRO A 123 -26.71 12.99 -41.58
N ALA A 124 -27.16 11.92 -42.28
CA ALA A 124 -26.72 10.51 -42.11
C ALA A 124 -26.47 9.74 -43.46
N PRO A 125 -25.89 8.49 -43.46
CA PRO A 125 -25.21 7.91 -44.65
C PRO A 125 -25.81 6.61 -45.29
N PRO A 126 -25.36 6.24 -46.52
CA PRO A 126 -25.47 4.88 -47.12
C PRO A 126 -24.16 4.36 -47.81
N GLN A 127 -24.00 3.15 -48.39
CA GLN A 127 -24.32 1.75 -47.99
C GLN A 127 -23.65 0.73 -48.99
N GLN A 128 -23.05 -0.38 -48.50
CA GLN A 128 -22.78 -1.68 -49.20
C GLN A 128 -21.80 -1.69 -50.41
N ALA A 129 -21.15 -2.78 -50.89
CA ALA A 129 -21.07 -4.23 -50.59
C ALA A 129 -19.57 -4.72 -50.73
N ALA A 130 -19.10 -5.97 -50.94
CA ALA A 130 -19.66 -7.31 -51.28
C ALA A 130 -18.72 -8.49 -50.84
N SER A 131 -18.59 -9.59 -51.62
CA SER A 131 -17.77 -10.82 -51.39
C SER A 131 -17.48 -11.52 -52.76
N PRO A 132 -16.87 -12.75 -52.91
CA PRO A 132 -16.19 -13.68 -51.96
C PRO A 132 -14.84 -14.30 -52.47
N SER A 133 -14.17 -15.18 -51.70
CA SER A 133 -13.96 -16.63 -52.02
C SER A 133 -12.90 -17.37 -51.14
N GLU A 134 -13.24 -18.61 -50.76
CA GLU A 134 -12.39 -19.81 -50.50
C GLU A 134 -11.26 -19.84 -49.43
N ALA A 135 -10.88 -21.08 -49.06
CA ALA A 135 -9.94 -21.49 -47.98
C ALA A 135 -9.08 -22.70 -48.44
N PRO A 136 -8.11 -23.26 -47.67
CA PRO A 136 -8.45 -24.13 -46.54
C PRO A 136 -7.47 -24.20 -45.32
N THR A 137 -7.98 -24.87 -44.30
CA THR A 137 -7.45 -25.41 -43.02
C THR A 137 -6.03 -26.00 -42.99
N ILE A 138 -5.37 -25.92 -41.82
CA ILE A 138 -4.62 -27.02 -41.14
C ILE A 138 -4.55 -26.73 -39.62
N ILE A 139 -4.30 -27.75 -38.79
CA ILE A 139 -4.42 -27.77 -37.31
C ILE A 139 -3.13 -28.31 -36.70
N ASP A 140 -2.68 -27.79 -35.54
CA ASP A 140 -2.02 -28.63 -34.51
C ASP A 140 -2.07 -28.03 -33.08
N LYS A 141 -1.63 -28.81 -32.06
CA LYS A 141 -1.87 -28.62 -30.61
C LYS A 141 -0.56 -28.62 -29.77
N PRO A 142 -0.47 -27.83 -28.67
CA PRO A 142 0.75 -27.76 -27.83
C PRO A 142 0.86 -28.85 -26.74
N PRO A 143 2.09 -29.15 -26.24
CA PRO A 143 2.37 -30.06 -25.12
C PRO A 143 2.39 -29.36 -23.74
N GLN A 144 2.66 -30.13 -22.67
CA GLN A 144 2.79 -29.67 -21.26
C GLN A 144 4.23 -29.87 -20.72
N PRO A 145 4.62 -29.22 -19.60
CA PRO A 145 5.96 -29.29 -19.02
C PRO A 145 6.10 -30.28 -17.84
N ASP A 146 7.33 -30.66 -17.53
CA ASP A 146 7.74 -31.51 -16.40
C ASP A 146 8.02 -30.68 -15.10
N GLU A 147 8.27 -31.36 -13.97
CA GLU A 147 8.54 -30.75 -12.65
C GLU A 147 10.00 -30.96 -12.19
N GLU A 148 10.58 -29.98 -11.47
CA GLU A 148 11.86 -30.09 -10.75
C GLU A 148 11.72 -29.59 -9.29
N GLU A 149 12.41 -30.25 -8.34
CA GLU A 149 12.51 -29.84 -6.94
C GLU A 149 13.75 -28.94 -6.72
N VAL A 150 13.68 -27.96 -5.79
CA VAL A 150 14.75 -26.99 -5.55
C VAL A 150 14.95 -26.70 -4.06
N GLU A 151 16.17 -26.92 -3.55
CA GLU A 151 16.58 -26.54 -2.19
C GLU A 151 16.64 -25.01 -1.97
N LEU A 152 16.50 -24.61 -0.70
CA LEU A 152 16.69 -23.23 -0.24
C LEU A 152 17.73 -23.20 0.88
N SER A 153 18.84 -22.50 0.65
CA SER A 153 19.85 -22.23 1.68
C SER A 153 19.84 -20.75 2.08
N PHE A 154 20.11 -20.50 3.37
CA PHE A 154 20.39 -19.19 3.94
C PHE A 154 21.73 -19.27 4.68
N GLY A 155 22.48 -18.16 4.73
CA GLY A 155 23.88 -18.16 5.17
C GLY A 155 24.11 -18.67 6.60
N ASP A 156 25.18 -19.46 6.77
CA ASP A 156 25.79 -19.89 8.03
C ASP A 156 24.86 -20.55 9.08
N LEU A 157 23.89 -21.36 8.63
CA LEU A 157 23.25 -22.35 9.51
C LEU A 157 22.80 -23.62 8.76
N ASN A 158 23.58 -24.71 8.87
CA ASN A 158 23.13 -26.04 8.42
C ASN A 158 22.07 -26.58 9.38
N VAL A 159 20.90 -26.93 8.85
CA VAL A 159 19.80 -27.59 9.58
C VAL A 159 19.29 -28.75 8.74
N GLU A 160 19.69 -29.97 9.08
CA GLU A 160 19.07 -31.18 8.53
C GLU A 160 17.67 -31.38 9.15
N LEU A 161 16.73 -31.85 8.34
CA LEU A 161 15.34 -32.10 8.72
C LEU A 161 14.97 -33.55 8.36
N ASP A 162 15.15 -34.45 9.32
CA ASP A 162 14.69 -35.84 9.20
C ASP A 162 13.15 -35.88 9.15
N LEU A 163 12.62 -36.36 8.02
CA LEU A 163 11.20 -36.66 7.86
C LEU A 163 10.93 -38.11 8.26
N VAL A 164 10.44 -38.32 9.47
CA VAL A 164 9.88 -39.61 9.89
C VAL A 164 8.56 -39.83 9.16
N ARG A 165 8.46 -40.95 8.43
CA ARG A 165 7.18 -41.53 8.01
C ARG A 165 6.84 -42.66 8.96
N ASP A 166 5.63 -42.62 9.50
CA ASP A 166 4.97 -43.80 10.07
C ASP A 166 4.10 -44.40 8.96
N ASP A 167 4.66 -45.38 8.24
CA ASP A 167 3.94 -46.20 7.26
C ASP A 167 3.46 -47.49 7.97
N ASP A 168 2.16 -47.63 8.25
CA ASP A 168 1.52 -48.84 8.80
C ASP A 168 0.34 -49.24 7.88
N ASP A 169 0.64 -49.96 6.80
CA ASP A 169 -0.33 -50.74 6.00
C ASP A 169 -0.24 -52.21 6.44
N ASP A 170 -1.37 -52.84 6.80
CA ASP A 170 -1.48 -54.30 6.89
C ASP A 170 -2.84 -54.76 6.34
N ASP A 171 -2.84 -55.17 5.07
CA ASP A 171 -3.99 -55.67 4.31
C ASP A 171 -4.36 -57.10 4.75
N HIS A 172 -5.66 -57.39 4.95
CA HIS A 172 -6.23 -58.74 4.97
C HIS A 172 -7.69 -58.71 4.48
N GLY A 173 -7.93 -59.16 3.24
CA GLY A 173 -9.28 -59.31 2.66
C GLY A 173 -9.99 -60.64 3.00
N GLY A 174 -11.29 -60.71 2.67
CA GLY A 174 -12.10 -61.93 2.76
C GLY A 174 -13.59 -61.70 2.44
N ASP A 175 -14.12 -62.46 1.46
CA ASP A 175 -15.53 -62.47 1.06
C ASP A 175 -16.37 -63.52 1.86
N ASP A 176 -17.62 -63.74 1.42
CA ASP A 176 -18.56 -64.84 1.75
C ASP A 176 -19.43 -64.78 3.04
N ASP A 177 -20.57 -64.08 2.88
CA ASP A 177 -21.96 -64.62 2.92
C ASP A 177 -22.55 -65.41 4.14
N VAL A 178 -23.89 -65.37 4.21
CA VAL A 178 -24.86 -66.18 4.99
C VAL A 178 -24.85 -66.13 6.53
N SER A 179 -25.92 -65.56 7.13
CA SER A 179 -26.82 -66.18 8.14
C SER A 179 -27.38 -65.18 9.18
N ALA A 180 -28.71 -65.21 9.39
CA ALA A 180 -29.36 -64.74 10.63
C ALA A 180 -29.52 -65.93 11.63
N PRO A 181 -29.90 -65.71 12.90
CA PRO A 181 -31.34 -65.65 13.20
C PRO A 181 -31.79 -64.74 14.38
N GLU A 182 -33.10 -64.41 14.33
CA GLU A 182 -34.09 -64.19 15.41
C GLU A 182 -33.67 -63.72 16.84
N GLN A 183 -34.25 -62.61 17.30
CA GLN A 183 -35.38 -62.52 18.28
C GLN A 183 -35.58 -61.06 18.73
N ALA A 184 -36.72 -60.56 19.21
CA ALA A 184 -38.16 -60.84 19.04
C ALA A 184 -38.95 -59.79 19.89
N SER A 185 -40.26 -59.60 19.65
CA SER A 185 -41.24 -58.82 20.46
C SER A 185 -41.08 -57.28 20.53
N ASP A 186 -42.14 -56.46 20.62
CA ASP A 186 -43.53 -56.57 20.12
C ASP A 186 -44.22 -55.18 20.13
N SER A 187 -45.46 -55.10 19.67
CA SER A 187 -46.43 -53.99 19.69
C SER A 187 -46.23 -52.84 18.67
N ALA A 188 -47.30 -52.18 18.20
CA ALA A 188 -48.41 -52.68 17.36
C ALA A 188 -49.38 -51.51 17.00
N GLY A 189 -49.84 -51.45 15.74
CA GLY A 189 -50.89 -50.53 15.25
C GLY A 189 -50.38 -49.19 14.69
N GLY A 190 -50.65 -48.79 13.44
CA GLY A 190 -51.18 -49.54 12.28
C GLY A 190 -52.42 -48.93 11.60
N VAL A 191 -52.53 -49.14 10.27
CA VAL A 191 -53.75 -49.03 9.41
C VAL A 191 -54.24 -47.58 9.11
N THR A 192 -54.50 -47.13 7.87
CA THR A 192 -54.27 -47.63 6.48
C THR A 192 -54.32 -46.45 5.49
N ASP A 193 -53.96 -46.70 4.23
CA ASP A 193 -54.34 -45.99 2.99
C ASP A 193 -55.90 -45.85 2.86
N ASP A 194 -56.52 -45.04 1.99
CA ASP A 194 -56.39 -45.02 0.52
C ASP A 194 -57.17 -43.86 -0.19
N GLU A 195 -56.93 -43.71 -1.50
CA GLU A 195 -57.72 -43.13 -2.63
C GLU A 195 -58.76 -41.96 -2.53
N LEU A 196 -58.59 -40.96 -3.43
CA LEU A 196 -59.55 -40.33 -4.40
C LEU A 196 -61.05 -40.11 -3.99
N ASP A 197 -61.78 -39.02 -4.31
CA ASP A 197 -61.89 -38.23 -5.56
C ASP A 197 -62.96 -37.10 -5.44
N THR A 198 -63.00 -36.13 -6.38
CA THR A 198 -64.13 -35.19 -6.73
C THR A 198 -64.68 -34.19 -5.68
N LEU A 199 -65.42 -33.09 -6.00
CA LEU A 199 -65.98 -32.49 -7.24
C LEU A 199 -65.87 -30.93 -7.20
N PHE A 200 -65.54 -30.29 -8.35
CA PHE A 200 -66.13 -29.06 -8.99
C PHE A 200 -66.26 -27.74 -8.15
N ASP A 201 -66.52 -26.53 -8.65
CA ASP A 201 -66.76 -25.90 -9.98
C ASP A 201 -66.23 -24.42 -9.94
N ASP A 202 -66.01 -23.57 -10.97
CA ASP A 202 -65.71 -23.60 -12.44
C ASP A 202 -65.29 -22.13 -12.89
N ASP A 203 -65.21 -21.78 -14.19
CA ASP A 203 -64.89 -20.44 -14.84
C ASP A 203 -63.42 -19.90 -14.72
N ASP A 204 -62.51 -19.79 -15.72
CA ASP A 204 -62.46 -19.49 -17.19
C ASP A 204 -62.57 -17.98 -17.58
N ASP A 205 -61.93 -17.38 -18.60
CA ASP A 205 -61.16 -17.75 -19.84
C ASP A 205 -59.96 -16.75 -20.06
N ASP A 206 -59.03 -16.82 -21.04
CA ASP A 206 -58.22 -17.88 -21.72
C ASP A 206 -57.18 -17.17 -22.68
N ASP A 207 -56.48 -17.94 -23.53
CA ASP A 207 -55.85 -17.62 -24.82
C ASP A 207 -54.30 -17.37 -24.93
N GLN A 208 -53.55 -18.43 -24.59
CA GLN A 208 -52.54 -19.11 -25.45
C GLN A 208 -51.25 -18.41 -25.99
N ALA A 209 -50.21 -19.24 -26.19
CA ALA A 209 -48.86 -18.87 -26.70
C ALA A 209 -48.43 -19.78 -27.88
N PRO A 210 -47.23 -19.62 -28.49
CA PRO A 210 -46.13 -20.50 -28.03
C PRO A 210 -44.68 -19.97 -28.16
N ILE A 211 -43.94 -20.11 -27.05
CA ILE A 211 -42.52 -20.51 -26.86
C ILE A 211 -41.61 -20.66 -28.11
N ALA A 212 -40.43 -20.01 -28.07
CA ALA A 212 -39.24 -20.39 -28.83
C ALA A 212 -37.98 -20.42 -27.92
N LYS A 213 -36.96 -21.23 -28.26
CA LYS A 213 -35.81 -21.56 -27.38
C LYS A 213 -34.64 -20.58 -27.53
N ALA A 214 -33.90 -20.36 -26.44
CA ALA A 214 -32.65 -19.60 -26.41
C ALA A 214 -31.42 -20.51 -26.18
N THR A 215 -30.28 -20.14 -26.79
CA THR A 215 -28.95 -20.77 -26.61
C THR A 215 -27.84 -19.74 -27.02
N PRO A 216 -26.53 -19.97 -26.78
CA PRO A 216 -25.70 -18.97 -26.07
C PRO A 216 -24.83 -18.03 -26.94
N LYS A 217 -24.15 -17.10 -26.25
CA LYS A 217 -23.40 -15.94 -26.79
C LYS A 217 -21.93 -15.95 -26.34
N ALA A 218 -20.98 -16.12 -27.27
CA ALA A 218 -19.54 -15.79 -27.16
C ALA A 218 -18.81 -16.12 -28.49
N PRO A 219 -17.59 -15.63 -28.78
CA PRO A 219 -16.86 -14.47 -28.25
C PRO A 219 -16.52 -13.43 -29.38
N ALA A 220 -15.65 -12.46 -29.11
CA ALA A 220 -15.13 -11.51 -30.12
C ALA A 220 -13.70 -11.87 -30.59
N PRO A 221 -13.30 -11.55 -31.85
CA PRO A 221 -11.95 -11.79 -32.38
C PRO A 221 -10.97 -10.61 -32.16
N ALA A 222 -9.68 -10.88 -32.40
CA ALA A 222 -8.52 -10.03 -32.07
C ALA A 222 -8.08 -9.08 -33.24
N PRO A 223 -7.11 -8.15 -33.03
CA PRO A 223 -6.81 -7.06 -33.97
C PRO A 223 -5.94 -7.46 -35.18
N ALA A 224 -5.83 -6.54 -36.15
CA ALA A 224 -5.18 -6.75 -37.44
C ALA A 224 -3.62 -6.76 -37.39
N PRO A 225 -2.94 -7.48 -38.31
CA PRO A 225 -1.48 -7.52 -38.40
C PRO A 225 -0.86 -6.28 -39.07
N ALA A 226 0.38 -5.97 -38.69
CA ALA A 226 1.15 -4.84 -39.21
C ALA A 226 1.72 -5.08 -40.64
N PRO A 227 1.92 -4.01 -41.45
CA PRO A 227 2.54 -4.10 -42.77
C PRO A 227 4.06 -4.38 -42.70
N ALA A 228 4.56 -5.16 -43.67
CA ALA A 228 5.98 -5.54 -43.75
C ALA A 228 6.90 -4.36 -44.16
N PRO A 229 8.17 -4.35 -43.70
CA PRO A 229 9.08 -3.21 -43.91
C PRO A 229 9.56 -3.07 -45.37
N ALA A 230 9.57 -1.82 -45.85
CA ALA A 230 10.12 -1.47 -47.15
C ALA A 230 11.66 -1.49 -47.17
N LYS A 231 12.26 -1.76 -48.35
CA LYS A 231 13.72 -1.82 -48.52
C LYS A 231 14.39 -0.45 -48.33
N ALA A 232 15.48 -0.42 -47.56
CA ALA A 232 16.28 0.78 -47.33
C ALA A 232 16.96 1.29 -48.62
N PRO A 233 16.92 2.60 -48.91
CA PRO A 233 17.73 3.23 -49.96
C PRO A 233 19.18 3.47 -49.47
N ALA A 234 20.13 3.47 -50.41
CA ALA A 234 21.55 3.70 -50.11
C ALA A 234 21.85 5.18 -49.71
N PRO A 235 22.83 5.44 -48.83
CA PRO A 235 23.10 6.78 -48.32
C PRO A 235 23.66 7.72 -49.38
N ALA A 236 23.02 8.89 -49.53
CA ALA A 236 23.49 9.97 -50.39
C ALA A 236 24.67 10.74 -49.78
N LYS A 237 25.56 11.27 -50.62
CA LYS A 237 26.75 12.04 -50.18
C LYS A 237 26.33 13.41 -49.61
N ALA A 238 26.58 13.62 -48.32
CA ALA A 238 26.39 14.92 -47.68
C ALA A 238 27.34 15.99 -48.26
N LYS A 239 26.86 17.22 -48.43
CA LYS A 239 27.67 18.40 -48.75
C LYS A 239 28.13 19.07 -47.45
N ALA A 240 29.36 19.58 -47.43
CA ALA A 240 29.90 20.27 -46.26
C ALA A 240 29.21 21.63 -46.01
N LYS A 241 28.95 21.97 -44.74
CA LYS A 241 28.69 23.33 -44.25
C LYS A 241 30.02 23.99 -43.81
N PRO A 242 30.11 25.33 -43.76
CA PRO A 242 31.35 26.03 -43.39
C PRO A 242 31.63 25.94 -41.87
N PRO A 243 32.89 26.17 -41.44
CA PRO A 243 33.27 26.07 -40.03
C PRO A 243 32.63 27.18 -39.17
N ARG A 244 32.16 26.80 -37.98
CA ARG A 244 31.73 27.72 -36.92
C ARG A 244 32.96 28.31 -36.22
N ALA A 245 32.89 29.56 -35.76
CA ALA A 245 33.97 30.19 -35.03
C ALA A 245 34.29 29.42 -33.72
N ALA A 246 35.56 29.38 -33.33
CA ALA A 246 36.00 28.68 -32.13
C ALA A 246 35.54 29.40 -30.84
N ALA A 247 35.05 28.62 -29.88
CA ALA A 247 34.86 29.10 -28.52
C ALA A 247 36.22 29.30 -27.81
N PRO A 248 36.34 30.23 -26.84
CA PRO A 248 37.53 30.35 -26.01
C PRO A 248 37.73 29.07 -25.16
N PRO A 249 38.97 28.68 -24.84
CA PRO A 249 39.24 27.53 -23.98
C PRO A 249 38.77 27.80 -22.53
N PRO A 250 38.40 26.75 -21.77
CA PRO A 250 38.06 26.89 -20.36
C PRO A 250 39.29 27.34 -19.53
N PRO A 251 39.08 27.96 -18.36
CA PRO A 251 40.17 28.31 -17.45
C PRO A 251 40.90 27.05 -16.94
N PRO A 252 42.21 27.14 -16.63
CA PRO A 252 42.98 25.99 -16.17
C PRO A 252 42.52 25.53 -14.78
N SER A 253 42.43 24.21 -14.60
CA SER A 253 42.12 23.57 -13.32
C SER A 253 43.12 23.97 -12.22
N PRO A 254 42.70 24.06 -10.94
CA PRO A 254 43.62 24.27 -9.83
C PRO A 254 44.64 23.11 -9.73
N PRO A 255 45.87 23.37 -9.23
CA PRO A 255 46.88 22.34 -9.08
C PRO A 255 46.46 21.30 -8.02
N PRO A 256 46.87 20.02 -8.18
CA PRO A 256 46.58 18.98 -7.20
C PRO A 256 47.27 19.26 -5.85
N PRO A 257 46.71 18.76 -4.72
CA PRO A 257 47.36 18.85 -3.43
C PRO A 257 48.69 18.08 -3.41
N PRO A 258 49.66 18.46 -2.56
CA PRO A 258 50.94 17.76 -2.46
C PRO A 258 50.76 16.31 -1.98
N PRO A 259 51.63 15.38 -2.41
CA PRO A 259 51.52 13.98 -2.04
C PRO A 259 51.71 13.78 -0.53
N ALA A 260 50.86 12.95 0.08
CA ALA A 260 51.01 12.54 1.46
C ALA A 260 52.32 11.76 1.66
N ALA A 261 53.03 12.03 2.75
CA ALA A 261 54.28 11.34 3.07
C ALA A 261 54.00 9.87 3.39
N SER A 262 54.75 8.97 2.75
CA SER A 262 54.63 7.52 2.96
C SER A 262 55.17 7.12 4.35
N ALA A 263 54.27 6.84 5.29
CA ALA A 263 54.61 6.29 6.59
C ALA A 263 54.78 4.76 6.49
N THR A 264 56.04 4.29 6.54
CA THR A 264 56.37 2.86 6.54
C THR A 264 55.94 2.19 7.86
N PRO A 265 55.31 0.99 7.85
CA PRO A 265 55.07 0.24 9.08
C PRO A 265 56.39 -0.20 9.73
N PRO A 266 56.46 -0.24 11.08
CA PRO A 266 57.65 -0.72 11.79
C PRO A 266 57.84 -2.25 11.61
N PRO A 267 59.09 -2.75 11.66
CA PRO A 267 59.38 -4.18 11.52
C PRO A 267 58.91 -5.00 12.74
N PRO A 268 58.61 -6.30 12.56
CA PRO A 268 58.21 -7.18 13.66
C PRO A 268 59.36 -7.40 14.66
N ALA A 269 59.02 -7.49 15.94
CA ALA A 269 59.99 -7.73 17.00
C ALA A 269 60.50 -9.20 17.00
N PRO A 270 61.80 -9.45 17.27
CA PRO A 270 62.34 -10.80 17.35
C PRO A 270 61.90 -11.53 18.64
N PRO A 271 61.87 -12.88 18.65
CA PRO A 271 61.44 -13.66 19.80
C PRO A 271 62.47 -13.63 20.95
N MET A 272 61.97 -13.64 22.19
CA MET A 272 62.78 -13.82 23.41
C MET A 272 62.52 -15.19 24.06
N PRO A 273 63.49 -15.76 24.82
CA PRO A 273 63.57 -17.20 25.02
C PRO A 273 62.72 -17.77 26.17
N LEU A 274 62.44 -19.07 26.08
CA LEU A 274 61.80 -19.87 27.13
C LEU A 274 62.70 -20.05 28.37
N PRO A 275 62.22 -19.75 29.59
CA PRO A 275 62.88 -20.16 30.82
C PRO A 275 62.37 -21.53 31.32
N SER A 276 63.30 -22.39 31.75
CA SER A 276 63.07 -23.61 32.52
C SER A 276 64.16 -23.74 33.59
N PRO A 277 63.97 -24.50 34.69
CA PRO A 277 62.81 -24.47 35.59
C PRO A 277 63.25 -24.34 37.08
N ALA A 278 62.28 -24.41 38.01
CA ALA A 278 62.45 -24.35 39.49
C ALA A 278 62.75 -22.94 40.09
N ALA A 279 62.47 -22.65 41.36
CA ALA A 279 62.05 -23.52 42.47
C ALA A 279 60.84 -22.99 43.29
N ARG A 280 60.41 -23.77 44.29
CA ARG A 280 59.10 -23.66 44.99
C ARG A 280 59.02 -22.50 46.01
N GLY A 281 57.86 -21.83 46.06
CA GLY A 281 57.36 -21.08 47.21
C GLY A 281 55.88 -21.40 47.45
N ARG A 282 55.45 -21.60 48.69
CA ARG A 282 54.03 -21.92 49.03
C ARG A 282 53.23 -20.63 49.24
N GLN A 283 52.05 -20.54 48.63
CA GLN A 283 50.95 -19.67 49.08
C GLN A 283 49.64 -20.48 49.07
N GLY A 284 48.64 -20.02 49.82
CA GLY A 284 47.40 -20.77 50.10
C GLY A 284 46.39 -20.79 48.95
N PRO A 285 45.26 -21.49 49.12
CA PRO A 285 44.16 -21.44 48.15
C PRO A 285 43.62 -20.00 48.03
N PRO A 286 43.24 -19.56 46.81
CA PRO A 286 42.61 -18.25 46.64
C PRO A 286 41.25 -18.21 47.36
N PRO A 287 40.79 -17.03 47.82
CA PRO A 287 39.44 -16.88 48.35
C PRO A 287 38.42 -17.25 47.27
N THR A 288 37.35 -17.93 47.67
CA THR A 288 36.21 -18.17 46.77
C THR A 288 35.66 -16.83 46.28
N PRO A 289 35.30 -16.71 44.98
CA PRO A 289 34.62 -15.52 44.51
C PRO A 289 33.29 -15.34 45.27
N PRO A 290 32.78 -14.10 45.43
CA PRO A 290 31.42 -13.91 45.89
C PRO A 290 30.46 -14.70 44.98
N PRO A 291 29.33 -15.21 45.50
CA PRO A 291 28.37 -15.93 44.68
C PRO A 291 27.99 -15.05 43.49
N SER A 292 28.09 -15.59 42.28
CA SER A 292 27.62 -14.90 41.08
C SER A 292 26.20 -14.40 41.33
N ALA A 293 25.90 -13.17 40.94
CA ALA A 293 24.52 -12.75 40.77
C ALA A 293 23.81 -13.84 39.95
N ALA A 294 22.68 -14.32 40.45
CA ALA A 294 22.07 -15.53 39.94
C ALA A 294 21.83 -15.41 38.44
N SER A 295 22.28 -16.40 37.67
CA SER A 295 21.88 -16.54 36.27
C SER A 295 20.36 -16.46 36.23
N PRO A 296 19.74 -15.55 35.45
CA PRO A 296 18.29 -15.43 35.42
C PRO A 296 17.73 -16.78 34.99
N THR A 297 16.91 -17.37 35.86
CA THR A 297 16.29 -18.69 35.63
C THR A 297 15.55 -18.67 34.31
N GLY A 298 15.81 -19.67 33.46
CA GLY A 298 15.51 -19.64 32.02
C GLY A 298 14.04 -19.63 31.65
N VAL A 299 13.36 -18.51 31.86
CA VAL A 299 12.10 -18.17 31.18
C VAL A 299 12.48 -17.65 29.78
N PRO A 300 12.02 -18.29 28.69
CA PRO A 300 12.15 -17.73 27.35
C PRO A 300 11.35 -16.43 27.32
N ARG A 301 12.01 -15.27 27.17
CA ARG A 301 11.32 -13.98 27.15
C ARG A 301 10.42 -13.90 25.93
N LEU A 302 9.14 -13.69 26.16
CA LEU A 302 8.17 -13.41 25.11
C LEU A 302 8.48 -12.04 24.49
N VAL A 303 8.88 -12.01 23.23
CA VAL A 303 9.02 -10.75 22.47
C VAL A 303 7.67 -10.36 21.86
N ALA A 304 7.48 -9.07 21.62
CA ALA A 304 6.39 -8.56 20.81
C ALA A 304 6.94 -8.11 19.46
N ILE A 305 6.36 -8.61 18.37
CA ILE A 305 6.68 -8.17 17.01
C ILE A 305 5.46 -7.43 16.46
N ASP A 306 5.70 -6.20 16.03
CA ASP A 306 4.74 -5.46 15.23
C ASP A 306 5.10 -5.65 13.75
N PHE A 307 4.33 -6.48 13.06
CA PHE A 307 4.49 -6.69 11.62
C PHE A 307 3.56 -5.74 10.87
N GLY A 308 3.92 -4.46 10.82
CA GLY A 308 3.12 -3.40 10.21
C GLY A 308 3.18 -3.38 8.68
N THR A 309 2.18 -2.77 8.04
CA THR A 309 2.03 -2.75 6.57
C THR A 309 3.22 -2.11 5.87
N SER A 310 3.74 -0.99 6.36
CA SER A 310 4.82 -0.23 5.69
C SER A 310 6.15 -0.28 6.42
N ARG A 311 6.14 -0.46 7.75
CA ARG A 311 7.32 -0.65 8.61
C ARG A 311 6.96 -1.67 9.69
N SER A 312 7.95 -2.42 10.18
CA SER A 312 7.81 -3.45 11.21
C SER A 312 8.84 -3.24 12.34
N SER A 313 8.51 -3.62 13.57
CA SER A 313 9.38 -3.38 14.74
C SER A 313 9.29 -4.51 15.79
N VAL A 314 10.17 -4.49 16.78
CA VAL A 314 10.22 -5.51 17.84
C VAL A 314 10.49 -4.88 19.21
N ALA A 315 9.79 -5.35 20.23
CA ALA A 315 9.93 -4.91 21.61
C ALA A 315 9.97 -6.09 22.58
N ALA A 316 10.52 -5.86 23.77
CA ALA A 316 10.53 -6.83 24.86
C ALA A 316 10.49 -6.13 26.23
N ILE A 317 10.22 -6.90 27.28
CA ILE A 317 10.40 -6.41 28.65
C ILE A 317 11.89 -6.44 29.01
N VAL A 318 12.43 -5.28 29.39
CA VAL A 318 13.84 -5.07 29.76
C VAL A 318 13.88 -4.40 31.13
N GLY A 319 14.17 -5.18 32.17
CA GLY A 319 13.90 -4.77 33.55
C GLY A 319 12.39 -4.87 33.80
N ASN A 320 11.76 -3.76 34.21
CA ASN A 320 10.31 -3.67 34.41
C ASN A 320 9.62 -2.81 33.34
N GLU A 321 10.32 -2.47 32.25
CA GLU A 321 9.82 -1.58 31.19
C GLU A 321 9.65 -2.34 29.87
N ALA A 322 8.57 -2.06 29.15
CA ALA A 322 8.44 -2.42 27.74
C ALA A 322 9.31 -1.47 26.91
N ARG A 323 10.27 -2.03 26.16
CA ARG A 323 11.20 -1.26 25.33
C ARG A 323 11.28 -1.83 23.92
N VAL A 324 11.15 -0.96 22.93
CA VAL A 324 11.51 -1.25 21.54
C VAL A 324 13.01 -1.54 21.48
N LEU A 325 13.39 -2.63 20.82
CA LEU A 325 14.78 -3.02 20.65
C LEU A 325 15.31 -2.34 19.39
N ARG A 326 16.52 -1.78 19.44
CA ARG A 326 17.10 -1.05 18.29
C ARG A 326 17.60 -2.03 17.24
N LEU A 327 17.29 -1.77 15.98
CA LEU A 327 17.88 -2.48 14.85
C LEU A 327 19.27 -1.88 14.54
N GLU A 328 19.92 -2.40 13.50
CA GLU A 328 21.11 -1.84 12.87
C GLU A 328 20.96 -0.32 12.61
N ASP A 329 22.09 0.39 12.61
CA ASP A 329 22.20 1.87 12.57
C ASP A 329 21.38 2.64 13.63
N ASN A 330 20.93 1.94 14.69
CA ASN A 330 19.98 2.42 15.70
C ASN A 330 18.60 2.76 15.11
N ALA A 331 18.12 2.10 14.05
CA ALA A 331 16.72 2.23 13.68
C ALA A 331 15.79 1.70 14.80
N TRP A 332 14.56 2.20 14.87
CA TRP A 332 13.52 1.69 15.78
C TRP A 332 12.64 0.62 15.13
N ASP A 333 12.68 0.56 13.81
CA ASP A 333 11.84 -0.22 12.92
C ASP A 333 12.59 -0.49 11.60
N ILE A 334 12.06 -1.37 10.75
CA ILE A 334 12.54 -1.67 9.41
C ILE A 334 11.41 -1.46 8.41
N PRO A 335 11.63 -0.91 7.21
CA PRO A 335 10.63 -0.95 6.14
C PRO A 335 10.16 -2.39 5.87
N SER A 336 8.86 -2.57 5.72
CA SER A 336 8.26 -3.84 5.29
C SER A 336 8.45 -4.00 3.78
N VAL A 337 9.71 -4.10 3.34
CA VAL A 337 10.17 -4.10 1.94
C VAL A 337 11.26 -5.17 1.77
N VAL A 338 11.18 -5.95 0.70
CA VAL A 338 12.07 -7.08 0.39
C VAL A 338 12.53 -6.99 -1.06
N GLY A 339 13.84 -7.04 -1.30
CA GLY A 339 14.45 -7.02 -2.63
C GLY A 339 15.23 -8.30 -2.91
N PHE A 340 15.21 -8.76 -4.16
CA PHE A 340 15.82 -10.01 -4.59
C PHE A 340 16.90 -9.76 -5.66
N LEU A 341 18.16 -9.81 -5.26
CA LEU A 341 19.28 -9.53 -6.16
C LEU A 341 19.46 -10.65 -7.21
N GLU A 342 20.07 -10.31 -8.35
CA GLU A 342 20.45 -11.28 -9.40
C GLU A 342 21.38 -12.41 -8.88
N THR A 343 22.07 -12.18 -7.76
CA THR A 343 22.90 -13.16 -7.04
C THR A 343 22.08 -14.22 -6.30
N GLY A 344 20.76 -14.08 -6.21
CA GLY A 344 19.88 -14.87 -5.35
C GLY A 344 19.84 -14.39 -3.89
N GLU A 345 20.56 -13.32 -3.54
CA GLU A 345 20.56 -12.73 -2.20
C GLU A 345 19.28 -11.90 -1.94
N VAL A 346 18.72 -12.06 -0.74
CA VAL A 346 17.54 -11.31 -0.28
C VAL A 346 17.99 -10.14 0.61
N VAL A 347 17.70 -8.92 0.17
CA VAL A 347 17.93 -7.69 0.96
C VAL A 347 16.62 -7.16 1.54
N LEU A 348 16.71 -6.47 2.68
CA LEU A 348 15.54 -6.03 3.46
C LEU A 348 15.58 -4.53 3.76
N GLY A 349 14.43 -3.98 4.13
CA GLY A 349 14.36 -2.69 4.80
C GLY A 349 14.79 -1.52 3.93
N GLU A 350 15.61 -0.61 4.48
CA GLU A 350 16.06 0.59 3.76
C GLU A 350 16.97 0.24 2.56
N VAL A 351 17.67 -0.90 2.59
CA VAL A 351 18.45 -1.40 1.45
C VAL A 351 17.53 -1.82 0.31
N ALA A 352 16.46 -2.56 0.62
CA ALA A 352 15.43 -2.91 -0.36
C ALA A 352 14.64 -1.68 -0.85
N ARG A 353 14.34 -0.71 0.05
CA ARG A 353 13.69 0.56 -0.30
C ARG A 353 14.53 1.38 -1.28
N ALA A 354 15.85 1.39 -1.13
CA ALA A 354 16.77 2.07 -2.05
C ALA A 354 16.83 1.43 -3.45
N LEU A 355 16.48 0.14 -3.60
CA LEU A 355 16.41 -0.53 -4.90
C LEU A 355 15.18 -0.14 -5.71
N LEU A 356 14.04 0.22 -5.10
CA LEU A 356 12.83 0.70 -5.81
C LEU A 356 13.12 1.86 -6.79
N ALA A 357 14.08 2.73 -6.42
CA ALA A 357 14.52 3.86 -7.22
C ALA A 357 15.46 3.51 -8.39
N ARG A 358 15.72 2.22 -8.63
CA ARG A 358 16.67 1.70 -9.65
C ARG A 358 16.11 0.51 -10.42
N ASP A 359 15.67 -0.51 -9.69
CA ASP A 359 14.99 -1.69 -10.21
C ASP A 359 13.79 -2.02 -9.29
N PRO A 360 12.61 -1.46 -9.57
CA PRO A 360 11.40 -1.80 -8.85
C PRO A 360 10.81 -3.16 -9.28
N SER A 361 11.40 -3.86 -10.26
CA SER A 361 10.90 -5.17 -10.71
C SER A 361 11.42 -6.35 -9.86
N SER A 362 12.51 -6.14 -9.10
CA SER A 362 13.04 -7.13 -8.14
C SER A 362 12.65 -6.85 -6.69
N VAL A 363 11.77 -5.88 -6.42
CA VAL A 363 11.42 -5.45 -5.05
C VAL A 363 9.92 -5.50 -4.81
N ILE A 364 9.52 -6.04 -3.66
CA ILE A 364 8.16 -5.98 -3.14
C ILE A 364 8.10 -5.14 -1.87
N SER A 365 7.23 -4.13 -1.88
CA SER A 365 6.82 -3.36 -0.70
C SER A 365 5.52 -3.91 -0.10
N SER A 366 5.29 -3.57 1.17
CA SER A 366 4.04 -3.80 1.89
C SER A 366 3.37 -5.19 1.74
N PRO A 367 4.12 -6.31 1.87
CA PRO A 367 3.59 -7.64 1.60
C PRO A 367 2.43 -8.05 2.53
N LYS A 368 2.26 -7.42 3.71
CA LYS A 368 1.09 -7.59 4.58
C LYS A 368 -0.25 -7.35 3.84
N ARG A 369 -0.27 -6.48 2.82
CA ARG A 369 -1.45 -6.25 1.94
C ARG A 369 -1.93 -7.54 1.26
N LEU A 370 -1.00 -8.40 0.84
CA LEU A 370 -1.24 -9.65 0.09
C LEU A 370 -1.28 -10.89 0.99
N LEU A 371 -0.76 -10.82 2.22
CA LEU A 371 -0.61 -11.95 3.12
C LEU A 371 -1.95 -12.58 3.47
N GLY A 372 -2.11 -13.88 3.18
CA GLY A 372 -3.34 -14.66 3.38
C GLY A 372 -4.53 -14.26 2.48
N ARG A 373 -4.29 -13.50 1.41
CA ARG A 373 -5.26 -13.15 0.36
C ARG A 373 -5.16 -14.11 -0.83
N ARG A 374 -6.24 -14.23 -1.59
CA ARG A 374 -6.27 -14.99 -2.85
C ARG A 374 -5.92 -14.07 -4.02
N TYR A 375 -5.31 -14.60 -5.08
CA TYR A 375 -5.03 -13.82 -6.30
C TYR A 375 -6.30 -13.33 -7.01
N ASP A 376 -7.44 -13.99 -6.80
CA ASP A 376 -8.76 -13.59 -7.33
C ASP A 376 -9.59 -12.70 -6.36
N ASP A 377 -9.00 -12.22 -5.26
CA ASP A 377 -9.67 -11.31 -4.32
C ASP A 377 -9.79 -9.88 -4.92
N PRO A 378 -11.01 -9.31 -5.07
CA PRO A 378 -11.22 -7.99 -5.64
C PRO A 378 -10.49 -6.85 -4.91
N GLU A 379 -10.32 -6.93 -3.59
CA GLU A 379 -9.74 -5.84 -2.80
C GLU A 379 -8.27 -5.57 -3.15
N ILE A 380 -7.52 -6.60 -3.58
CA ILE A 380 -6.10 -6.47 -3.88
C ILE A 380 -5.81 -6.21 -5.37
N GLN A 381 -6.80 -6.27 -6.26
CA GLN A 381 -6.57 -6.11 -7.71
C GLN A 381 -5.92 -4.76 -8.08
N PRO A 382 -6.31 -3.60 -7.50
CA PRO A 382 -5.63 -2.34 -7.78
C PRO A 382 -4.15 -2.38 -7.38
N TYR A 383 -3.82 -3.08 -6.29
CA TYR A 383 -2.44 -3.22 -5.83
C TYR A 383 -1.63 -4.14 -6.74
N LEU A 384 -2.17 -5.32 -7.11
CA LEU A 384 -1.53 -6.23 -8.06
C LEU A 384 -1.26 -5.56 -9.42
N GLN A 385 -2.12 -4.63 -9.84
CA GLN A 385 -1.93 -3.82 -11.06
C GLN A 385 -0.90 -2.69 -10.89
N SER A 386 -0.65 -2.22 -9.66
CA SER A 386 0.35 -1.19 -9.35
C SER A 386 1.78 -1.73 -9.15
N LEU A 387 1.94 -3.04 -8.95
CA LEU A 387 3.24 -3.66 -8.70
C LEU A 387 4.10 -3.73 -9.97
N ALA A 388 5.34 -3.24 -9.87
CA ALA A 388 6.36 -3.41 -10.91
C ALA A 388 7.03 -4.79 -10.86
N VAL A 389 7.01 -5.47 -9.72
CA VAL A 389 7.44 -6.87 -9.58
C VAL A 389 6.37 -7.80 -10.16
N PRO A 390 6.71 -8.76 -11.05
CA PRO A 390 5.72 -9.65 -11.64
C PRO A 390 5.03 -10.57 -10.63
N VAL A 391 3.72 -10.77 -10.78
CA VAL A 391 2.89 -11.58 -9.87
C VAL A 391 1.97 -12.54 -10.62
N SER A 392 1.68 -13.71 -10.03
CA SER A 392 0.72 -14.68 -10.59
C SER A 392 -0.08 -15.41 -9.51
N ARG A 393 -1.10 -16.14 -9.96
CA ARG A 393 -1.86 -17.08 -9.13
C ARG A 393 -1.03 -18.32 -8.79
N GLY A 394 -1.00 -18.73 -7.53
CA GLY A 394 -0.41 -20.00 -7.07
C GLY A 394 -1.32 -21.21 -7.30
N ARG A 395 -0.79 -22.43 -7.12
CA ARG A 395 -1.55 -23.69 -7.27
C ARG A 395 -2.73 -23.77 -6.28
N ASP A 396 -2.58 -23.16 -5.10
CA ASP A 396 -3.54 -22.98 -4.02
C ASP A 396 -4.56 -21.84 -4.27
N GLY A 397 -4.30 -20.98 -5.26
CA GLY A 397 -5.04 -19.73 -5.50
C GLY A 397 -4.52 -18.52 -4.71
N GLY A 398 -3.42 -18.64 -3.96
CA GLY A 398 -2.70 -17.53 -3.34
C GLY A 398 -1.95 -16.67 -4.37
N VAL A 399 -1.27 -15.63 -3.90
CA VAL A 399 -0.41 -14.78 -4.73
C VAL A 399 1.03 -15.28 -4.69
N LEU A 400 1.62 -15.51 -5.87
CA LEU A 400 3.06 -15.72 -6.05
C LEU A 400 3.71 -14.46 -6.64
N VAL A 401 4.93 -14.18 -6.19
CA VAL A 401 5.75 -13.05 -6.64
C VAL A 401 7.01 -13.61 -7.31
N HIS A 402 7.35 -13.12 -8.49
CA HIS A 402 8.47 -13.64 -9.29
C HIS A 402 9.65 -12.68 -9.27
N ALA A 403 10.70 -13.02 -8.52
CA ALA A 403 11.86 -12.17 -8.31
C ALA A 403 13.12 -13.01 -8.00
N GLY A 404 14.31 -12.53 -8.38
CA GLY A 404 15.56 -13.29 -8.20
C GLY A 404 15.58 -14.64 -8.95
N GLY A 405 14.85 -14.75 -10.06
CA GLY A 405 14.72 -15.99 -10.83
C GLY A 405 13.85 -17.09 -10.19
N LYS A 406 13.15 -16.80 -9.08
CA LYS A 406 12.28 -17.75 -8.36
C LYS A 406 10.88 -17.18 -8.12
N SER A 407 9.92 -18.07 -7.87
CA SER A 407 8.57 -17.73 -7.41
C SER A 407 8.48 -17.86 -5.89
N TRP A 408 7.92 -16.87 -5.22
CA TRP A 408 7.83 -16.80 -3.75
C TRP A 408 6.38 -16.64 -3.29
N SER A 409 5.96 -17.35 -2.24
CA SER A 409 4.70 -17.10 -1.54
C SER A 409 4.82 -15.86 -0.64
N ILE A 410 3.70 -15.22 -0.30
CA ILE A 410 3.73 -14.02 0.55
C ILE A 410 4.25 -14.33 1.96
N GLU A 411 4.02 -15.54 2.47
CA GLU A 411 4.57 -16.02 3.74
C GLU A 411 6.10 -16.12 3.69
N GLN A 412 6.66 -16.62 2.59
CA GLN A 412 8.10 -16.69 2.35
C GLN A 412 8.73 -15.29 2.21
N ILE A 413 7.99 -14.31 1.71
CA ILE A 413 8.42 -12.90 1.61
C ILE A 413 8.38 -12.22 2.99
N CYS A 414 7.36 -12.51 3.81
CA CYS A 414 7.23 -11.92 5.15
C CYS A 414 8.23 -12.50 6.15
N ALA A 415 8.60 -13.78 6.00
CA ALA A 415 9.46 -14.50 6.95
C ALA A 415 10.85 -13.87 7.17
N PRO A 416 11.62 -13.42 6.14
CA PRO A 416 12.88 -12.70 6.33
C PRO A 416 12.80 -11.47 7.23
N ILE A 417 11.72 -10.68 7.15
CA ILE A 417 11.52 -9.49 8.00
C ILE A 417 11.33 -9.93 9.46
N ILE A 418 10.48 -10.93 9.70
CA ILE A 418 10.20 -11.46 11.04
C ILE A 418 11.47 -12.13 11.63
N TYR A 419 12.26 -12.82 10.80
CA TYR A 419 13.52 -13.44 11.17
C TYR A 419 14.59 -12.40 11.54
N HIS A 420 14.71 -11.32 10.79
CA HIS A 420 15.60 -10.20 11.09
C HIS A 420 15.24 -9.55 12.45
N LEU A 421 13.95 -9.30 12.70
CA LEU A 421 13.46 -8.79 13.98
C LEU A 421 13.75 -9.74 15.15
N LYS A 422 13.58 -11.06 14.95
CA LYS A 422 14.00 -12.10 15.91
C LYS A 422 15.51 -12.01 16.19
N GLN A 423 16.37 -12.02 15.16
CA GLN A 423 17.82 -11.94 15.35
C GLN A 423 18.22 -10.68 16.14
N THR A 424 17.59 -9.55 15.84
CA THR A 424 17.81 -8.28 16.57
C THR A 424 17.43 -8.38 18.05
N ALA A 425 16.37 -9.11 18.38
CA ALA A 425 16.02 -9.44 19.76
C ALA A 425 17.01 -10.41 20.41
N GLU A 426 17.43 -11.48 19.72
CA GLU A 426 18.40 -12.46 20.23
C GLU A 426 19.77 -11.82 20.52
N LYS A 427 20.26 -10.95 19.62
CA LYS A 427 21.48 -10.14 19.79
C LYS A 427 21.44 -9.27 21.05
N GLN A 428 20.33 -8.56 21.30
CA GLN A 428 20.20 -7.62 22.42
C GLN A 428 19.87 -8.28 23.76
N LEU A 429 18.98 -9.27 23.76
CA LEU A 429 18.61 -10.01 24.98
C LEU A 429 19.68 -11.04 25.38
N ARG A 430 20.60 -11.39 24.46
CA ARG A 430 21.70 -12.36 24.64
C ARG A 430 21.20 -13.77 25.01
N GLN A 431 20.04 -14.13 24.48
CA GLN A 431 19.40 -15.42 24.67
C GLN A 431 18.57 -15.79 23.41
N PRO A 432 18.36 -17.08 23.12
CA PRO A 432 17.46 -17.49 22.04
C PRO A 432 16.02 -17.01 22.27
N VAL A 433 15.34 -16.64 21.17
CA VAL A 433 13.95 -16.20 21.13
C VAL A 433 13.17 -17.18 20.26
N LYS A 434 12.35 -18.00 20.92
CA LYS A 434 11.54 -19.05 20.27
C LYS A 434 10.05 -18.71 20.20
N ASP A 435 9.62 -17.70 20.96
CA ASP A 435 8.23 -17.42 21.29
C ASP A 435 7.95 -15.92 21.14
N ALA A 436 6.87 -15.56 20.45
CA ALA A 436 6.48 -14.17 20.20
C ALA A 436 4.97 -13.93 20.35
N VAL A 437 4.60 -12.71 20.75
CA VAL A 437 3.29 -12.10 20.48
C VAL A 437 3.40 -11.32 19.17
N LEU A 438 2.44 -11.49 18.28
CA LEU A 438 2.35 -10.71 17.03
C LEU A 438 1.12 -9.81 17.05
N THR A 439 1.22 -8.67 16.40
CA THR A 439 0.12 -7.71 16.24
C THR A 439 -0.68 -7.98 14.97
N THR A 440 -1.98 -7.67 15.00
CA THR A 440 -2.88 -7.75 13.82
C THR A 440 -3.95 -6.67 13.84
N PRO A 441 -4.43 -6.18 12.69
CA PRO A 441 -5.68 -5.42 12.61
C PRO A 441 -6.86 -6.28 13.06
N VAL A 442 -7.89 -5.66 13.65
CA VAL A 442 -9.13 -6.36 14.08
C VAL A 442 -9.85 -7.02 12.89
N SER A 443 -9.62 -6.50 11.68
CA SER A 443 -10.16 -6.99 10.41
C SER A 443 -9.42 -8.19 9.80
N PHE A 444 -8.42 -8.78 10.49
CA PHE A 444 -7.74 -9.98 9.99
C PHE A 444 -8.67 -11.19 9.97
N SER A 445 -8.80 -11.82 8.80
CA SER A 445 -9.48 -13.10 8.67
C SER A 445 -8.61 -14.26 9.14
N GLU A 446 -9.23 -15.39 9.45
CA GLU A 446 -8.54 -16.63 9.84
C GLU A 446 -7.51 -17.12 8.80
N THR A 447 -7.69 -16.83 7.50
CA THR A 447 -6.67 -17.14 6.48
C THR A 447 -5.41 -16.27 6.66
N ARG A 448 -5.57 -14.99 7.03
CA ARG A 448 -4.46 -14.06 7.26
C ARG A 448 -3.76 -14.32 8.59
N TYR A 449 -4.49 -14.72 9.63
CA TYR A 449 -3.90 -15.24 10.88
C TYR A 449 -3.06 -16.51 10.66
N ARG A 450 -3.54 -17.45 9.82
CA ARG A 450 -2.77 -18.66 9.44
C ARG A 450 -1.52 -18.30 8.64
N ALA A 451 -1.64 -17.45 7.63
CA ALA A 451 -0.53 -16.98 6.82
C ALA A 451 0.56 -16.26 7.64
N LEU A 452 0.17 -15.34 8.54
CA LEU A 452 1.12 -14.65 9.42
C LEU A 452 1.76 -15.59 10.44
N ARG A 453 1.02 -16.57 10.97
CA ARG A 453 1.58 -17.63 11.82
C ARG A 453 2.58 -18.50 11.06
N HIS A 454 2.31 -18.82 9.79
CA HIS A 454 3.22 -19.57 8.93
C HIS A 454 4.50 -18.79 8.61
N ALA A 455 4.40 -17.50 8.26
CA ALA A 455 5.56 -16.62 8.07
C ALA A 455 6.44 -16.53 9.34
N ALA A 456 5.83 -16.50 10.53
CA ALA A 456 6.55 -16.55 11.79
C ALA A 456 7.19 -17.93 12.06
N GLN A 457 6.55 -19.04 11.68
CA GLN A 457 7.12 -20.38 11.76
C GLN A 457 8.34 -20.56 10.84
N LEU A 458 8.28 -20.03 9.61
CA LEU A 458 9.43 -19.97 8.68
C LEU A 458 10.59 -19.12 9.26
N ALA A 459 10.29 -18.06 10.01
CA ALA A 459 11.28 -17.31 10.79
C ALA A 459 11.77 -18.04 12.07
N GLY A 460 11.31 -19.25 12.33
CA GLY A 460 11.64 -20.02 13.53
C GLY A 460 11.11 -19.41 14.83
N LEU A 461 9.92 -18.82 14.79
CA LEU A 461 9.15 -18.33 15.95
C LEU A 461 7.83 -19.10 16.11
N ARG A 462 7.44 -19.34 17.35
CA ARG A 462 6.10 -19.79 17.71
C ARG A 462 5.26 -18.60 18.15
N VAL A 463 4.22 -18.27 17.39
CA VAL A 463 3.23 -17.25 17.79
C VAL A 463 2.45 -17.78 18.99
N ARG A 464 2.71 -17.22 20.18
CA ARG A 464 2.07 -17.64 21.44
C ARG A 464 0.67 -17.08 21.59
N GLN A 465 0.43 -15.89 21.04
CA GLN A 465 -0.85 -15.17 21.05
C GLN A 465 -0.80 -14.07 19.98
N PHE A 466 -1.93 -13.74 19.37
CA PHE A 466 -2.10 -12.50 18.62
C PHE A 466 -2.75 -11.43 19.51
N VAL A 467 -2.39 -10.17 19.31
CA VAL A 467 -3.00 -9.01 19.98
C VAL A 467 -3.44 -8.00 18.94
N ASP A 468 -4.61 -7.42 19.11
CA ASP A 468 -5.10 -6.44 18.14
C ASP A 468 -4.28 -5.15 18.24
N GLU A 469 -3.91 -4.59 17.09
CA GLU A 469 -3.18 -3.33 16.95
C GLU A 469 -3.79 -2.18 17.77
N PRO A 470 -5.11 -1.90 17.75
CA PRO A 470 -5.72 -0.90 18.63
C PRO A 470 -5.68 -1.28 20.12
N THR A 471 -5.92 -2.54 20.48
CA THR A 471 -5.85 -3.01 21.87
C THR A 471 -4.44 -2.83 22.45
N ALA A 472 -3.41 -3.12 21.64
CA ALA A 472 -2.02 -2.86 21.98
C ALA A 472 -1.75 -1.35 22.12
N ALA A 473 -2.08 -0.54 21.11
CA ALA A 473 -1.87 0.91 21.17
C ALA A 473 -2.54 1.56 22.40
N ALA A 474 -3.78 1.16 22.72
CA ALA A 474 -4.51 1.61 23.89
C ALA A 474 -3.80 1.25 25.21
N LEU A 475 -3.23 0.05 25.34
CA LEU A 475 -2.51 -0.39 26.56
C LEU A 475 -1.35 0.54 26.96
N THR A 476 -0.74 1.27 26.02
CA THR A 476 0.29 2.28 26.33
C THR A 476 -0.23 3.43 27.20
N HIS A 477 -1.54 3.71 27.13
CA HIS A 477 -2.23 4.74 27.92
C HIS A 477 -2.83 4.22 29.24
N ARG A 478 -2.61 2.96 29.65
CA ARG A 478 -3.30 2.34 30.80
C ARG A 478 -3.14 3.01 32.18
N PHE A 479 -2.30 4.03 32.28
CA PHE A 479 -2.04 4.83 33.49
C PHE A 479 -2.52 6.29 33.37
N ASP A 480 -3.14 6.66 32.24
CA ASP A 480 -3.76 7.96 31.99
C ASP A 480 -5.12 8.04 32.72
N GLU A 481 -5.44 9.17 33.37
CA GLU A 481 -6.74 9.35 34.03
C GLU A 481 -7.93 9.23 33.06
N SER A 482 -7.71 9.45 31.77
CA SER A 482 -8.71 9.28 30.70
C SER A 482 -8.87 7.83 30.21
N PHE A 483 -8.03 6.88 30.67
CA PHE A 483 -8.14 5.46 30.36
C PHE A 483 -9.24 4.81 31.22
N ARG A 484 -10.49 5.06 30.83
CA ARG A 484 -11.71 4.50 31.44
C ARG A 484 -12.87 4.64 30.45
N GLY A 485 -13.83 3.72 30.48
CA GLY A 485 -14.95 3.76 29.54
C GLY A 485 -14.48 3.54 28.10
N HIS A 486 -15.02 4.31 27.15
CA HIS A 486 -14.67 4.16 25.73
C HIS A 486 -13.49 5.06 25.36
N VAL A 487 -12.41 4.49 24.84
CA VAL A 487 -11.29 5.24 24.25
C VAL A 487 -11.14 4.89 22.78
N ALA A 488 -10.93 5.89 21.94
CA ALA A 488 -10.66 5.65 20.52
C ALA A 488 -9.16 5.52 20.27
N VAL A 489 -8.77 4.59 19.41
CA VAL A 489 -7.46 4.55 18.75
C VAL A 489 -7.66 4.98 17.31
N TYR A 490 -6.85 5.96 16.90
CA TYR A 490 -6.74 6.47 15.55
C TYR A 490 -5.35 6.05 15.04
N ASP A 491 -5.27 4.94 14.30
CA ASP A 491 -4.03 4.45 13.72
C ASP A 491 -3.93 4.89 12.26
N PHE A 492 -2.99 5.80 11.98
CA PHE A 492 -2.71 6.24 10.62
C PHE A 492 -1.34 5.70 10.20
N GLY A 493 -1.35 4.49 9.65
CA GLY A 493 -0.18 3.80 9.16
C GLY A 493 0.39 4.41 7.88
N GLY A 494 1.44 3.78 7.36
CA GLY A 494 1.99 4.15 6.05
C GLY A 494 1.06 3.78 4.89
N GLY A 495 0.32 2.68 4.99
CA GLY A 495 -0.52 2.18 3.88
C GLY A 495 -1.95 1.76 4.24
N THR A 496 -2.32 1.81 5.52
CA THR A 496 -3.67 1.54 6.02
C THR A 496 -4.04 2.56 7.09
N PHE A 497 -5.34 2.84 7.20
CA PHE A 497 -5.92 3.67 8.25
C PHE A 497 -6.96 2.85 8.99
N ASP A 498 -6.81 2.71 10.30
CA ASP A 498 -7.67 1.88 11.14
C ASP A 498 -8.11 2.71 12.36
N PHE A 499 -9.42 2.87 12.53
CA PHE A 499 -10.04 3.52 13.68
C PHE A 499 -10.85 2.51 14.47
N SER A 500 -10.57 2.41 15.77
CA SER A 500 -11.27 1.48 16.66
C SER A 500 -11.61 2.13 17.99
N VAL A 501 -12.79 1.82 18.52
CA VAL A 501 -13.17 2.17 19.89
C VAL A 501 -12.97 0.95 20.78
N VAL A 502 -12.24 1.15 21.88
CA VAL A 502 -11.93 0.12 22.87
C VAL A 502 -12.66 0.49 24.17
N ASP A 503 -13.44 -0.44 24.72
CA ASP A 503 -13.90 -0.35 26.12
C ASP A 503 -12.74 -0.78 27.03
N VAL A 504 -12.37 0.12 27.94
CA VAL A 504 -11.31 -0.02 28.92
C VAL A 504 -11.85 0.15 30.35
N SER A 505 -13.14 -0.15 30.57
CA SER A 505 -13.79 -0.21 31.88
C SER A 505 -13.45 -1.48 32.68
N SER A 506 -13.13 -2.58 31.99
CA SER A 506 -12.70 -3.87 32.54
C SER A 506 -11.19 -4.10 32.39
N ALA A 507 -10.66 -5.12 33.09
CA ALA A 507 -9.28 -5.57 32.91
C ALA A 507 -9.08 -6.28 31.56
N ASP A 508 -10.10 -7.01 31.11
CA ASP A 508 -10.21 -7.53 29.76
C ASP A 508 -10.67 -6.38 28.85
N LEU A 509 -9.80 -5.91 27.95
CA LEU A 509 -10.12 -4.82 27.02
C LEU A 509 -10.88 -5.39 25.81
N GLN A 510 -11.89 -4.67 25.32
CA GLN A 510 -12.71 -5.13 24.20
C GLN A 510 -12.83 -4.05 23.12
N VAL A 511 -12.61 -4.42 21.86
CA VAL A 511 -12.93 -3.55 20.72
C VAL A 511 -14.44 -3.56 20.51
N VAL A 512 -15.11 -2.45 20.80
CA VAL A 512 -16.57 -2.31 20.65
C VAL A 512 -16.98 -1.81 19.28
N ALA A 513 -16.07 -1.13 18.58
CA ALA A 513 -16.27 -0.64 17.22
C ALA A 513 -14.96 -0.64 16.45
N THR A 514 -14.99 -0.93 15.15
CA THR A 514 -13.85 -0.77 14.27
C THR A 514 -14.29 -0.47 12.84
N ALA A 515 -13.59 0.44 12.16
CA ALA A 515 -13.64 0.62 10.72
C ALA A 515 -12.25 1.02 10.22
N GLY A 516 -11.91 0.62 9.00
CA GLY A 516 -10.61 0.92 8.42
C GLY A 516 -10.69 1.02 6.91
N ASP A 517 -9.79 1.81 6.33
CA ASP A 517 -9.58 1.90 4.89
C ASP A 517 -8.21 1.27 4.58
N THR A 518 -8.25 0.12 3.89
CA THR A 518 -7.07 -0.66 3.53
C THR A 518 -6.23 0.00 2.43
N TRP A 519 -6.72 1.08 1.83
CA TRP A 519 -6.11 1.81 0.72
C TRP A 519 -6.01 3.31 1.04
N LEU A 520 -5.77 3.63 2.32
CA LEU A 520 -5.54 4.97 2.85
C LEU A 520 -4.36 4.94 3.81
N GLY A 521 -3.31 5.69 3.53
CA GLY A 521 -2.13 5.74 4.39
C GLY A 521 -1.30 6.99 4.16
N GLY A 522 -0.11 7.01 4.77
CA GLY A 522 0.95 7.95 4.41
C GLY A 522 1.38 7.87 2.93
N ASP A 523 1.17 6.73 2.26
CA ASP A 523 1.43 6.50 0.84
C ASP A 523 0.62 7.52 -0.02
N ASP A 524 -0.66 7.76 0.30
CA ASP A 524 -1.53 8.75 -0.38
C ASP A 524 -1.00 10.19 -0.27
N PHE A 525 -0.33 10.53 0.83
CA PHE A 525 0.28 11.85 1.04
C PHE A 525 1.54 12.02 0.19
N ASP A 526 2.27 10.92 -0.07
CA ASP A 526 3.43 10.92 -0.96
C ASP A 526 2.98 11.02 -2.41
N GLU A 527 1.92 10.30 -2.79
CA GLU A 527 1.33 10.40 -4.13
C GLU A 527 0.76 11.80 -4.42
N ALA A 528 0.07 12.43 -3.46
CA ALA A 528 -0.44 13.79 -3.62
C ALA A 528 0.68 14.80 -3.88
N LEU A 529 1.79 14.67 -3.14
CA LEU A 529 2.96 15.55 -3.25
C LEU A 529 3.81 15.25 -4.49
N ALA A 530 3.96 13.97 -4.86
CA ALA A 530 4.62 13.53 -6.09
C ALA A 530 3.82 13.95 -7.36
N ASN A 531 2.48 13.94 -7.30
CA ASN A 531 1.65 14.49 -8.38
C ASN A 531 1.80 16.02 -8.50
N ALA A 532 1.89 16.74 -7.39
CA ALA A 532 2.17 18.18 -7.42
C ALA A 532 3.54 18.47 -8.06
N ALA A 533 4.57 17.69 -7.71
CA ALA A 533 5.90 17.73 -8.30
C ALA A 533 5.89 17.41 -9.82
N ALA A 534 5.23 16.32 -10.23
CA ALA A 534 5.11 15.94 -11.63
C ALA A 534 4.35 17.00 -12.46
N ASN A 535 3.25 17.54 -11.93
CA ASN A 535 2.49 18.62 -12.57
C ASN A 535 3.30 19.92 -12.70
N ALA A 536 4.20 20.21 -11.75
CA ALA A 536 5.12 21.35 -11.85
C ALA A 536 6.17 21.13 -12.94
N PHE A 537 6.86 19.99 -12.90
CA PHE A 537 7.86 19.62 -13.90
C PHE A 537 7.28 19.59 -15.33
N TRP A 538 6.07 19.06 -15.50
CA TRP A 538 5.38 19.03 -16.79
C TRP A 538 5.01 20.44 -17.29
N ARG A 539 4.58 21.36 -16.42
CA ARG A 539 4.28 22.75 -16.81
C ARG A 539 5.51 23.52 -17.30
N GLU A 540 6.70 23.14 -16.84
CA GLU A 540 7.96 23.82 -17.17
C GLU A 540 8.73 23.16 -18.32
N ASN A 541 8.58 21.84 -18.51
CA ASN A 541 9.39 21.04 -19.43
C ASN A 541 8.58 20.23 -20.45
N HIS A 542 7.24 20.24 -20.36
CA HIS A 542 6.28 19.46 -21.16
C HIS A 542 6.49 17.92 -21.19
N ILE A 543 7.36 17.39 -20.33
CA ILE A 543 7.68 15.97 -20.23
C ILE A 543 6.86 15.31 -19.11
N GLU A 544 6.19 14.21 -19.43
CA GLU A 544 5.46 13.37 -18.47
C GLU A 544 6.38 12.33 -17.82
N VAL A 545 6.40 12.32 -16.48
CA VAL A 545 7.27 11.45 -15.66
C VAL A 545 6.51 10.33 -14.94
N ARG A 546 5.18 10.45 -14.77
CA ARG A 546 4.34 9.45 -14.07
C ARG A 546 4.27 8.12 -14.80
N HIS A 547 4.29 8.14 -16.14
CA HIS A 547 4.27 6.93 -16.97
C HIS A 547 5.60 6.17 -16.99
N GLN A 548 6.66 6.71 -16.38
CA GLN A 548 7.99 6.12 -16.36
C GLN A 548 8.25 5.55 -14.95
N VAL A 549 8.13 4.22 -14.80
CA VAL A 549 8.04 3.55 -13.48
C VAL A 549 9.19 3.94 -12.53
N VAL A 550 10.43 3.96 -13.01
CA VAL A 550 11.61 4.31 -12.19
C VAL A 550 11.58 5.77 -11.75
N GLN A 551 11.24 6.70 -12.65
CA GLN A 551 11.08 8.12 -12.35
C GLN A 551 9.98 8.36 -11.31
N TRP A 552 8.83 7.71 -11.47
CA TRP A 552 7.72 7.81 -10.52
C TRP A 552 8.12 7.29 -9.13
N GLN A 553 8.81 6.16 -9.04
CA GLN A 553 9.34 5.66 -7.76
C GLN A 553 10.38 6.63 -7.15
N ARG A 554 11.23 7.28 -7.96
CA ARG A 554 12.14 8.34 -7.48
C ARG A 554 11.39 9.55 -6.93
N LEU A 555 10.30 9.98 -7.58
CA LEU A 555 9.44 11.05 -7.09
C LEU A 555 8.75 10.69 -5.77
N LEU A 556 8.20 9.47 -5.64
CA LEU A 556 7.57 9.00 -4.40
C LEU A 556 8.57 8.94 -3.22
N VAL A 557 9.79 8.46 -3.46
CA VAL A 557 10.85 8.41 -2.44
C VAL A 557 11.30 9.82 -2.00
N ALA A 558 11.34 10.80 -2.92
CA ALA A 558 11.60 12.20 -2.57
C ALA A 558 10.41 12.84 -1.82
N ALA A 559 9.18 12.56 -2.26
CA ALA A 559 7.96 13.05 -1.62
C ALA A 559 7.84 12.55 -0.16
N GLU A 560 8.18 11.29 0.13
CA GLU A 560 8.19 10.77 1.51
C GLU A 560 9.14 11.54 2.43
N GLN A 561 10.34 11.86 1.94
CA GLN A 561 11.33 12.65 2.69
C GLN A 561 10.80 14.06 2.95
N THR A 562 10.18 14.67 1.94
CA THR A 562 9.56 16.01 2.01
C THR A 562 8.39 16.04 3.01
N LYS A 563 7.47 15.07 2.95
CA LYS A 563 6.36 14.87 3.90
C LYS A 563 6.85 14.76 5.34
N ARG A 564 7.90 13.95 5.55
CA ARG A 564 8.50 13.73 6.88
C ARG A 564 9.20 15.00 7.39
N ALA A 565 9.87 15.76 6.53
CA ALA A 565 10.44 17.06 6.87
C ALA A 565 9.35 18.08 7.25
N LEU A 566 8.30 18.22 6.45
CA LEU A 566 7.17 19.15 6.67
C LEU A 566 6.38 18.89 7.96
N SER A 567 6.50 17.70 8.55
CA SER A 567 5.94 17.39 9.87
C SER A 567 6.69 18.11 11.02
N THR A 568 7.85 18.73 10.76
CA THR A 568 8.64 19.51 11.74
C THR A 568 9.13 20.87 11.21
N GLN A 569 9.24 21.03 9.89
CA GLN A 569 9.71 22.24 9.21
C GLN A 569 8.55 22.98 8.54
N GLU A 570 8.62 24.30 8.42
CA GLU A 570 7.55 25.10 7.78
C GLU A 570 7.58 25.02 6.24
N ARG A 571 8.72 24.61 5.68
CA ARG A 571 9.02 24.48 4.24
C ARG A 571 9.96 23.29 4.04
N SER A 572 9.87 22.65 2.88
CA SER A 572 10.80 21.61 2.39
C SER A 572 10.67 21.54 0.86
N SER A 573 11.55 20.81 0.18
CA SER A 573 11.49 20.61 -1.27
C SER A 573 11.41 19.14 -1.68
N VAL A 574 10.74 18.86 -2.79
CA VAL A 574 10.84 17.60 -3.54
C VAL A 574 11.93 17.77 -4.59
N ASP A 575 13.03 17.03 -4.47
CA ASP A 575 14.22 17.16 -5.31
C ASP A 575 14.56 15.84 -5.99
N VAL A 576 14.66 15.82 -7.33
CA VAL A 576 15.06 14.65 -8.12
C VAL A 576 15.98 15.05 -9.28
N GLU A 577 17.29 14.93 -9.07
CA GLU A 577 18.32 15.12 -10.11
C GLU A 577 18.06 14.22 -11.33
N ALA A 578 18.27 14.72 -12.56
CA ALA A 578 18.13 13.97 -13.80
C ALA A 578 16.87 13.06 -13.83
N VAL A 579 15.69 13.63 -13.61
CA VAL A 579 14.41 12.92 -13.72
C VAL A 579 14.12 12.56 -15.19
N ALA A 580 14.48 13.43 -16.11
CA ALA A 580 14.25 13.27 -17.55
C ALA A 580 15.46 13.72 -18.38
N LEU A 581 15.37 13.55 -19.69
CA LEU A 581 16.37 13.95 -20.67
C LEU A 581 15.72 14.84 -21.74
N SER A 582 16.31 16.00 -21.99
CA SER A 582 15.93 16.96 -23.04
C SER A 582 16.90 16.92 -24.23
N SER A 583 16.67 17.78 -25.23
CA SER A 583 17.62 18.08 -26.30
C SER A 583 18.97 18.59 -25.82
N ASP A 584 18.99 19.30 -24.68
CA ASP A 584 20.12 20.09 -24.21
C ASP A 584 20.85 19.46 -23.01
N GLY A 585 20.24 18.46 -22.37
CA GLY A 585 20.84 17.71 -21.27
C GLY A 585 19.81 17.01 -20.36
N PRO A 586 20.28 16.34 -19.28
CA PRO A 586 19.38 15.88 -18.22
C PRO A 586 18.66 17.08 -17.58
N LEU A 587 17.44 16.83 -17.11
CA LEU A 587 16.61 17.81 -16.41
C LEU A 587 16.38 17.37 -14.97
N ASP A 588 16.58 18.28 -14.02
CA ASP A 588 16.32 18.07 -12.61
C ASP A 588 14.88 18.51 -12.27
N LEU A 589 14.25 17.84 -11.30
CA LEU A 589 12.99 18.29 -10.70
C LEU A 589 13.27 18.97 -9.37
N HIS A 590 12.70 20.16 -9.19
CA HIS A 590 12.64 20.86 -7.91
C HIS A 590 11.23 21.40 -7.65
N LEU A 591 10.66 21.16 -6.47
CA LEU A 591 9.44 21.82 -6.01
C LEU A 591 9.55 22.17 -4.52
N GLU A 592 9.74 23.45 -4.18
CA GLU A 592 9.56 23.95 -2.81
C GLU A 592 8.06 23.93 -2.42
N VAL A 593 7.76 23.41 -1.23
CA VAL A 593 6.41 23.34 -0.66
C VAL A 593 6.44 23.84 0.79
N ALA A 594 5.53 24.75 1.13
CA ALA A 594 5.28 25.17 2.50
C ALA A 594 4.22 24.28 3.18
N ARG A 595 4.30 24.08 4.50
CA ARG A 595 3.35 23.23 5.25
C ARG A 595 1.87 23.59 5.00
N PRO A 596 1.44 24.87 4.90
CA PRO A 596 0.06 25.19 4.55
C PRO A 596 -0.36 24.72 3.15
N GLN A 597 0.54 24.76 2.16
CA GLN A 597 0.26 24.26 0.81
C GLN A 597 0.13 22.74 0.82
N PHE A 598 1.03 22.04 1.50
CA PHE A 598 0.93 20.59 1.71
C PHE A 598 -0.38 20.20 2.42
N ALA A 599 -0.78 20.94 3.46
CA ALA A 599 -2.03 20.71 4.17
C ALA A 599 -3.28 20.88 3.28
N LEU A 600 -3.24 21.75 2.26
CA LEU A 600 -4.29 21.85 1.24
C LEU A 600 -4.27 20.64 0.28
N MET A 601 -3.08 20.23 -0.21
CA MET A 601 -2.92 19.09 -1.13
C MET A 601 -3.50 17.78 -0.53
N VAL A 602 -3.30 17.55 0.77
CA VAL A 602 -3.70 16.30 1.44
C VAL A 602 -5.03 16.40 2.19
N ALA A 603 -5.75 17.52 2.10
CA ALA A 603 -7.04 17.71 2.77
C ALA A 603 -8.08 16.61 2.43
N PRO A 604 -8.22 16.13 1.17
CA PRO A 604 -9.12 15.02 0.85
C PRO A 604 -8.73 13.69 1.51
N VAL A 605 -7.42 13.44 1.65
CA VAL A 605 -6.86 12.23 2.29
C VAL A 605 -7.16 12.24 3.80
N ILE A 606 -7.05 13.41 4.43
CA ILE A 606 -7.42 13.60 5.84
C ILE A 606 -8.94 13.52 6.02
N GLN A 607 -9.75 13.98 5.06
CA GLN A 607 -11.20 13.84 5.15
C GLN A 607 -11.64 12.36 5.09
N ARG A 608 -11.07 11.54 4.19
CA ARG A 608 -11.35 10.08 4.13
C ARG A 608 -11.15 9.39 5.49
N SER A 609 -10.10 9.72 6.23
CA SER A 609 -9.85 9.10 7.56
C SER A 609 -10.87 9.56 8.61
N ILE A 610 -11.31 10.82 8.59
CA ILE A 610 -12.40 11.31 9.44
C ILE A 610 -13.76 10.66 9.06
N ASP A 611 -14.01 10.45 7.77
CA ASP A 611 -15.22 9.79 7.28
C ASP A 611 -15.27 8.30 7.70
N THR A 612 -14.12 7.63 7.77
CA THR A 612 -14.00 6.28 8.35
C THR A 612 -14.18 6.26 9.88
N CYS A 613 -13.74 7.31 10.59
CA CYS A 613 -14.06 7.47 12.02
C CYS A 613 -15.57 7.63 12.26
N LEU A 614 -16.27 8.37 11.40
CA LEU A 614 -17.73 8.51 11.45
C LEU A 614 -18.43 7.15 11.34
N GLN A 615 -18.07 6.36 10.32
CA GLN A 615 -18.65 5.03 10.08
C GLN A 615 -18.52 4.09 11.29
N ALA A 616 -17.36 4.03 11.94
CA ALA A 616 -17.18 3.20 13.15
C ALA A 616 -18.08 3.62 14.33
N LEU A 617 -18.27 4.93 14.51
CA LEU A 617 -19.12 5.47 15.57
C LEU A 617 -20.60 5.23 15.29
N GLU A 618 -21.03 5.42 14.04
CA GLU A 618 -22.39 5.11 13.59
C GLU A 618 -22.74 3.62 13.74
N LEU A 619 -21.80 2.72 13.42
CA LEU A 619 -21.94 1.26 13.61
C LEU A 619 -22.03 0.83 15.08
N SER A 620 -21.77 1.72 16.05
CA SER A 620 -21.78 1.43 17.49
C SER A 620 -22.76 2.29 18.31
N ASP A 621 -23.57 3.14 17.68
CA ASP A 621 -24.44 4.16 18.31
C ASP A 621 -23.68 5.08 19.30
N LEU A 622 -22.38 5.27 19.07
CA LEU A 622 -21.50 6.14 19.85
C LEU A 622 -21.35 7.51 19.17
N LYS A 623 -21.14 8.56 19.95
CA LYS A 623 -20.82 9.90 19.44
C LYS A 623 -19.41 10.32 19.85
N PRO A 624 -18.78 11.27 19.12
CA PRO A 624 -17.49 11.84 19.50
C PRO A 624 -17.47 12.41 20.94
N SER A 625 -18.62 12.82 21.48
CA SER A 625 -18.78 13.24 22.88
C SER A 625 -18.41 12.14 23.88
N ASP A 626 -18.78 10.89 23.57
CA ASP A 626 -18.90 9.78 24.51
C ASP A 626 -17.55 9.07 24.72
N LEU A 627 -16.60 9.31 23.82
CA LEU A 627 -15.21 8.89 23.92
C LEU A 627 -14.49 9.66 25.05
N ASN A 628 -13.93 8.94 26.02
CA ASN A 628 -13.13 9.49 27.10
C ASN A 628 -11.78 10.07 26.61
N ALA A 629 -11.19 9.47 25.57
CA ALA A 629 -9.98 9.93 24.92
C ALA A 629 -9.89 9.51 23.45
N VAL A 630 -8.97 10.14 22.71
CA VAL A 630 -8.50 9.69 21.38
C VAL A 630 -6.98 9.54 21.46
N TYR A 631 -6.49 8.35 21.14
CA TYR A 631 -5.07 7.98 21.15
C TYR A 631 -4.55 7.84 19.73
N LEU A 632 -3.41 8.46 19.44
CA LEU A 632 -2.78 8.44 18.12
C LEU A 632 -1.78 7.30 18.01
N SER A 633 -1.94 6.47 16.98
CA SER A 633 -1.00 5.47 16.54
C SER A 633 -0.61 5.70 15.07
N GLY A 634 0.43 5.02 14.60
CA GLY A 634 0.92 5.10 13.23
C GLY A 634 1.73 6.37 12.89
N GLY A 635 2.62 6.25 11.92
CA GLY A 635 3.56 7.32 11.54
C GLY A 635 2.92 8.53 10.86
N THR A 636 1.79 8.36 10.17
CA THR A 636 1.09 9.45 9.47
C THR A 636 0.42 10.40 10.48
N SER A 637 0.13 9.91 11.69
CA SER A 637 -0.32 10.72 12.84
C SER A 637 0.73 11.71 13.38
N TYR A 638 1.94 11.83 12.80
CA TYR A 638 2.83 12.97 13.08
C TYR A 638 2.42 14.26 12.34
N ILE A 639 1.73 14.16 11.21
CA ILE A 639 1.42 15.31 10.35
C ILE A 639 0.53 16.31 11.11
N PRO A 640 0.91 17.61 11.23
CA PRO A 640 0.16 18.58 12.02
C PRO A 640 -1.31 18.72 11.61
N SER A 641 -1.61 18.77 10.30
CA SER A 641 -2.98 18.88 9.79
C SER A 641 -3.86 17.66 10.13
N VAL A 642 -3.28 16.46 10.24
CA VAL A 642 -3.99 15.26 10.75
C VAL A 642 -4.38 15.48 12.21
N ARG A 643 -3.44 15.91 13.05
CA ARG A 643 -3.69 16.17 14.49
C ARG A 643 -4.73 17.26 14.69
N GLU A 644 -4.69 18.32 13.89
CA GLU A 644 -5.67 19.40 13.91
C GLU A 644 -7.06 18.95 13.46
N ALA A 645 -7.16 18.12 12.41
CA ALA A 645 -8.44 17.57 11.97
C ALA A 645 -9.07 16.66 13.04
N VAL A 646 -8.29 15.75 13.62
CA VAL A 646 -8.72 14.89 14.74
C VAL A 646 -9.15 15.74 15.94
N ALA A 647 -8.35 16.73 16.35
CA ALA A 647 -8.69 17.61 17.48
C ALA A 647 -9.98 18.42 17.25
N ARG A 648 -10.18 18.91 16.02
CA ARG A 648 -11.36 19.66 15.60
C ARG A 648 -12.61 18.79 15.55
N TYR A 649 -12.51 17.59 14.99
CA TYR A 649 -13.64 16.67 14.81
C TYR A 649 -14.11 16.06 16.14
N PHE A 650 -13.17 15.54 16.96
CA PHE A 650 -13.52 14.91 18.23
C PHE A 650 -13.75 15.91 19.38
N GLY A 651 -13.45 17.20 19.19
CA GLY A 651 -13.56 18.25 20.22
C GLY A 651 -12.63 18.04 21.42
N LYS A 652 -11.60 17.22 21.28
CA LYS A 652 -10.70 16.75 22.34
C LYS A 652 -9.26 16.75 21.81
N THR A 653 -8.29 17.18 22.60
CA THR A 653 -6.87 17.08 22.22
C THR A 653 -6.46 15.60 22.10
N PRO A 654 -6.05 15.12 20.92
CA PRO A 654 -5.62 13.73 20.75
C PRO A 654 -4.27 13.51 21.44
N ARG A 655 -4.10 12.34 22.05
CA ARG A 655 -2.97 12.03 22.94
C ARG A 655 -2.06 10.96 22.34
N ALA A 656 -0.82 10.91 22.81
CA ALA A 656 0.11 9.81 22.57
C ALA A 656 1.06 9.69 23.77
N ALA A 657 1.03 8.57 24.49
CA ALA A 657 1.88 8.31 25.66
C ALA A 657 3.33 7.98 25.26
N VAL A 658 3.49 7.49 24.03
CA VAL A 658 4.75 7.12 23.37
C VAL A 658 4.74 7.65 21.93
N PRO A 659 5.88 7.69 21.22
CA PRO A 659 5.91 7.90 19.77
C PRO A 659 4.85 7.04 19.04
N PRO A 660 3.89 7.62 18.29
CA PRO A 660 2.76 6.89 17.70
C PRO A 660 3.16 5.68 16.84
N GLU A 661 4.28 5.76 16.11
CA GLU A 661 4.81 4.68 15.29
C GLU A 661 5.38 3.50 16.10
N ARG A 662 5.36 3.60 17.43
CA ARG A 662 5.80 2.57 18.39
C ARG A 662 4.70 2.21 19.41
N ALA A 663 3.51 2.81 19.32
CA ALA A 663 2.42 2.56 20.27
C ALA A 663 2.00 1.09 20.27
N VAL A 664 1.77 0.54 19.08
CA VAL A 664 1.43 -0.87 18.84
C VAL A 664 2.47 -1.82 19.44
N VAL A 665 3.76 -1.71 19.07
CA VAL A 665 4.79 -2.67 19.53
C VAL A 665 5.08 -2.58 21.05
N ILE A 666 5.06 -1.38 21.63
CA ILE A 666 5.27 -1.19 23.08
C ILE A 666 4.06 -1.77 23.84
N GLY A 667 2.85 -1.49 23.37
CA GLY A 667 1.62 -2.05 23.90
C GLY A 667 1.57 -3.58 23.84
N ALA A 668 2.01 -4.16 22.73
CA ALA A 668 2.11 -5.61 22.56
C ALA A 668 3.15 -6.24 23.51
N ALA A 669 4.26 -5.55 23.82
CA ALA A 669 5.20 -5.98 24.85
C ALA A 669 4.61 -5.86 26.27
N MET A 670 3.80 -4.83 26.54
CA MET A 670 3.05 -4.71 27.80
C MET A 670 2.01 -5.83 27.93
N TYR A 671 1.35 -6.22 26.84
CA TYR A 671 0.43 -7.36 26.79
C TYR A 671 1.16 -8.69 27.00
N ALA A 672 2.31 -8.90 26.35
CA ALA A 672 3.17 -10.07 26.59
C ALA A 672 3.53 -10.23 28.08
N ALA A 673 3.85 -9.14 28.79
CA ALA A 673 4.12 -9.16 30.22
C ALA A 673 2.91 -9.60 31.07
N LEU A 674 1.69 -9.23 30.66
CA LEU A 674 0.45 -9.68 31.32
C LEU A 674 0.20 -11.18 31.08
N LEU A 675 0.46 -11.68 29.87
CA LEU A 675 0.37 -13.12 29.55
C LEU A 675 1.41 -13.97 30.29
N GLU A 676 2.60 -13.43 30.56
CA GLU A 676 3.62 -14.09 31.41
C GLU A 676 3.20 -14.03 32.88
N SER A 677 2.78 -12.87 33.38
CA SER A 677 2.37 -12.66 34.79
C SER A 677 1.18 -13.53 35.19
N SER A 678 0.19 -13.68 34.30
CA SER A 678 -1.02 -14.48 34.55
C SER A 678 -0.73 -15.99 34.66
N ARG A 679 0.43 -16.46 34.19
CA ARG A 679 0.88 -17.86 34.38
C ARG A 679 1.61 -18.11 35.71
N ILE A 680 1.88 -17.07 36.49
CA ILE A 680 2.57 -17.17 37.79
C ILE A 680 1.53 -17.34 38.95
N GLN A 681 0.23 -17.26 38.65
CA GLN A 681 -0.85 -17.60 39.58
C GLN A 681 -1.40 -19.01 39.31
N VAL A 682 -0.63 -20.04 39.69
CA VAL A 682 -1.02 -21.46 39.73
C VAL A 682 -0.45 -22.11 40.99
#